data_AF-A0A074KXI9-F1
#
_entry.id   AF-A0A074KXI9-F1
#
_cell.length_a   1.000
_cell.length_b   1.000
_cell.length_c   1.000
_cell.angle_alpha   90.00
_cell.angle_beta   90.00
_cell.angle_gamma   90.00
#
_symmetry.space_group_name_H-M   'P 1'
#
loop_
_entity.id
_entity.type
_entity.pdbx_description
1 polymer ?
#
loop_
_entity_poly.entity_id
_entity_poly.type
_entity_poly.pdbx_seq_one_letter_code
_entity_poly.pdbx_strand_id
1 'polypeptide(L)'
;MRKALLPALIFISFLSCNQIEDDGPDLVLLSAAVGQIVLSSEGPSTDHVPMDRPINLNFSEALDPATVENALTLYRNEEKISISINLISGNRTILVYPNGALSQNSSYKLIISSSLKNAKGGSFAGQEISFSTLPGNLEILSLTITHADETLAGRIVNVPLDFTMIIDFSDPIDTESFRTASSMTGTEVPALHFTFENEHKRAIITGSGPLQYLRKYQFNLANTLKGADGGSFTGLNRAFFTRLDDSPKFPVIAEEELLTKVQQQTFRYFWDFAHEHSGMARERNTSGSLVTVGGSGFGVMAIIVGIERGFITRQQGVERWARIVDFLGTADRFHGVWPHWLDGSNGSTVPFSTLDDGGDLVETAFMIQGLLTVKAYLDAAVPSEKYIIDKINTLWHEVEWDWYTRGGQDVLYWHWSPAHEWQMNLPIRGYNESLIVYVLAASSPTYPIDKSVYEKGWARDGAIKNGQSYYQHLLPLGESYGGPLFFAHYSYLGLDPRNLKDQYANYWEQNRNHTLIHQAHAISNPSGYVGYSEESWGFTASDNHEGYAAHAPNYDKGVITPTAALSSFPYTPEESMKALKFFYFKLGDRLWGEYGFYDAFNPTEEWYASSYLAIDQGPIILMIENHRTALLWRLFMQDIEVKEGLEKLQFNY
;
A
#
# COMPACT_ATOMS: atom_id res chain seq x y z
N MET A 1 -94.34 -39.25 -37.25
CA MET A 1 -95.59 -39.90 -36.78
C MET A 1 -95.22 -40.86 -35.66
N ARG A 2 -95.57 -40.59 -34.39
CA ARG A 2 -96.60 -41.33 -33.60
C ARG A 2 -96.54 -42.86 -33.86
N LYS A 3 -96.30 -43.77 -32.89
CA LYS A 3 -96.95 -43.97 -31.58
C LYS A 3 -96.29 -45.20 -30.91
N ALA A 4 -96.08 -45.20 -29.59
CA ALA A 4 -96.83 -46.00 -28.58
C ALA A 4 -96.19 -47.40 -28.30
N LEU A 5 -95.79 -47.70 -27.04
CA LEU A 5 -96.54 -48.49 -26.01
C LEU A 5 -96.79 -49.94 -26.46
N LEU A 6 -96.62 -51.04 -25.70
CA LEU A 6 -96.56 -51.36 -24.25
C LEU A 6 -96.11 -52.87 -24.14
N PRO A 7 -96.35 -53.65 -23.06
CA PRO A 7 -95.35 -54.32 -22.21
C PRO A 7 -95.37 -55.87 -22.30
N ALA A 8 -94.60 -56.57 -21.45
CA ALA A 8 -95.11 -57.76 -20.73
C ALA A 8 -94.17 -58.16 -19.56
N LEU A 9 -94.73 -58.09 -18.35
CA LEU A 9 -94.25 -58.73 -17.11
C LEU A 9 -94.16 -60.25 -17.27
N ILE A 10 -93.22 -60.89 -16.57
CA ILE A 10 -93.48 -62.08 -15.71
C ILE A 10 -92.65 -61.94 -14.43
N PHE A 11 -93.29 -62.34 -13.33
CA PHE A 11 -92.98 -62.12 -11.92
C PHE A 11 -92.46 -63.44 -11.32
N ILE A 12 -91.37 -63.45 -10.55
CA ILE A 12 -91.12 -64.44 -9.46
C ILE A 12 -90.38 -63.73 -8.31
N SER A 13 -90.87 -63.97 -7.10
CA SER A 13 -90.61 -63.32 -5.82
C SER A 13 -89.49 -63.95 -4.98
N PHE A 14 -88.63 -63.05 -4.44
CA PHE A 14 -87.93 -62.96 -3.14
C PHE A 14 -87.30 -64.17 -2.44
N LEU A 15 -86.01 -64.01 -2.07
CA LEU A 15 -85.58 -63.85 -0.65
C LEU A 15 -84.14 -63.33 -0.53
N SER A 16 -83.91 -62.58 0.55
CA SER A 16 -82.79 -61.69 0.85
C SER A 16 -81.61 -62.39 1.56
N CYS A 17 -80.39 -61.97 1.25
CA CYS A 17 -79.19 -62.13 2.09
C CYS A 17 -78.43 -60.79 2.12
N ASN A 18 -78.33 -60.16 3.29
CA ASN A 18 -77.43 -59.03 3.55
C ASN A 18 -76.02 -59.57 3.83
N GLN A 19 -75.01 -59.07 3.12
CA GLN A 19 -73.61 -59.15 3.53
C GLN A 19 -73.28 -57.93 4.39
N ILE A 20 -72.62 -58.15 5.52
CA ILE A 20 -72.08 -57.12 6.41
C ILE A 20 -70.69 -56.76 5.86
N GLU A 21 -70.47 -55.49 5.50
CA GLU A 21 -69.14 -54.93 5.24
C GLU A 21 -68.45 -54.71 6.60
N ASP A 22 -67.27 -55.30 6.77
CA ASP A 22 -66.40 -55.11 7.93
C ASP A 22 -65.48 -53.93 7.63
N ASP A 23 -65.86 -52.72 8.09
CA ASP A 23 -65.00 -51.53 8.00
C ASP A 23 -63.70 -51.82 8.78
N GLY A 24 -62.55 -51.77 8.11
CA GLY A 24 -61.25 -51.98 8.76
C GLY A 24 -61.01 -51.01 9.94
N PRO A 25 -60.06 -51.30 10.85
CA PRO A 25 -59.84 -50.51 12.06
C PRO A 25 -59.58 -49.02 11.73
N ASP A 26 -60.04 -48.11 12.60
CA ASP A 26 -59.87 -46.67 12.40
C ASP A 26 -58.40 -46.29 12.16
N LEU A 27 -58.22 -45.38 11.20
CA LEU A 27 -56.90 -44.89 10.81
C LEU A 27 -56.39 -43.90 11.88
N VAL A 28 -55.14 -44.06 12.32
CA VAL A 28 -54.50 -43.17 13.31
C VAL A 28 -53.24 -42.57 12.71
N LEU A 29 -53.06 -41.26 12.88
CA LEU A 29 -51.79 -40.58 12.56
C LEU A 29 -50.79 -40.86 13.70
N LEU A 30 -49.76 -41.66 13.41
CA LEU A 30 -48.74 -42.04 14.38
C LEU A 30 -47.71 -40.94 14.60
N SER A 31 -47.34 -40.22 13.54
CA SER A 31 -46.45 -39.07 13.64
C SER A 31 -46.55 -38.15 12.42
N ALA A 32 -46.34 -36.86 12.66
CA ALA A 32 -46.08 -35.87 11.64
C ALA A 32 -44.71 -35.25 11.90
N ALA A 33 -43.86 -35.14 10.88
CA ALA A 33 -42.51 -34.59 11.05
C ALA A 33 -42.00 -33.91 9.79
N VAL A 34 -41.12 -32.92 9.94
CA VAL A 34 -40.36 -32.31 8.83
C VAL A 34 -38.88 -32.51 9.13
N GLY A 35 -38.21 -33.32 8.32
CA GLY A 35 -36.86 -33.79 8.66
C GLY A 35 -36.87 -34.60 9.96
N GLN A 36 -36.14 -34.14 10.98
CA GLN A 36 -36.13 -34.75 12.33
C GLN A 36 -37.05 -34.04 13.35
N ILE A 37 -37.70 -32.95 12.96
CA ILE A 37 -38.58 -32.20 13.87
C ILE A 37 -39.97 -32.83 13.82
N VAL A 38 -40.44 -33.35 14.95
CA VAL A 38 -41.81 -33.85 15.11
C VAL A 38 -42.76 -32.67 15.28
N LEU A 39 -43.77 -32.58 14.43
CA LEU A 39 -44.81 -31.55 14.51
C LEU A 39 -45.84 -31.93 15.57
N SER A 40 -46.23 -30.95 16.37
CA SER A 40 -47.27 -31.11 17.39
C SER A 40 -48.64 -31.29 16.73
N SER A 41 -49.30 -32.42 17.01
CA SER A 41 -50.68 -32.69 16.62
C SER A 41 -51.70 -32.23 17.66
N GLU A 42 -51.27 -31.97 18.90
CA GLU A 42 -52.09 -31.48 20.00
C GLU A 42 -51.28 -30.51 20.87
N GLY A 43 -51.52 -29.21 20.72
CA GLY A 43 -50.82 -28.17 21.49
C GLY A 43 -50.38 -26.96 20.65
N PRO A 44 -49.45 -26.13 21.16
CA PRO A 44 -48.96 -24.97 20.43
C PRO A 44 -48.26 -25.37 19.12
N SER A 45 -48.29 -24.46 18.14
CA SER A 45 -47.61 -24.60 16.85
C SER A 45 -46.13 -24.98 17.04
N THR A 46 -45.62 -25.86 16.18
CA THR A 46 -44.19 -26.21 16.19
C THR A 46 -43.42 -25.15 15.42
N ASP A 47 -42.48 -24.49 16.08
CA ASP A 47 -41.66 -23.44 15.46
C ASP A 47 -40.33 -23.98 14.94
N HIS A 48 -39.65 -23.18 14.11
CA HIS A 48 -38.30 -23.45 13.59
C HIS A 48 -38.21 -24.67 12.65
N VAL A 49 -39.27 -24.91 11.87
CA VAL A 49 -39.30 -26.00 10.89
C VAL A 49 -38.37 -25.71 9.70
N PRO A 50 -37.54 -26.68 9.27
CA PRO A 50 -36.65 -26.50 8.13
C PRO A 50 -37.43 -26.40 6.81
N MET A 51 -36.89 -25.65 5.87
CA MET A 51 -37.59 -25.29 4.62
C MET A 51 -37.32 -26.22 3.43
N ASP A 52 -36.29 -27.05 3.54
CA ASP A 52 -35.72 -27.90 2.48
C ASP A 52 -36.16 -29.36 2.57
N ARG A 53 -37.16 -29.69 3.41
CA ARG A 53 -37.61 -31.06 3.67
C ARG A 53 -39.11 -31.23 3.46
N PRO A 54 -39.56 -32.42 2.99
CA PRO A 54 -40.99 -32.72 2.93
C PRO A 54 -41.60 -32.91 4.32
N ILE A 55 -42.92 -32.75 4.40
CA ILE A 55 -43.70 -33.12 5.59
C ILE A 55 -44.02 -34.61 5.50
N ASN A 56 -43.58 -35.38 6.48
CA ASN A 56 -43.77 -36.82 6.59
C ASN A 56 -44.93 -37.10 7.53
N LEU A 57 -45.97 -37.79 7.05
CA LEU A 57 -47.10 -38.24 7.86
C LEU A 57 -47.13 -39.77 7.88
N ASN A 58 -46.98 -40.37 9.06
CA ASN A 58 -46.98 -41.82 9.23
C ASN A 58 -48.30 -42.27 9.86
N PHE A 59 -48.93 -43.30 9.29
CA PHE A 59 -50.22 -43.80 9.75
C PHE A 59 -50.15 -45.25 10.24
N SER A 60 -51.13 -45.64 11.07
CA SER A 60 -51.23 -46.99 11.65
C SER A 60 -51.45 -48.09 10.61
N GLU A 61 -52.13 -47.78 9.50
CA GLU A 61 -52.49 -48.73 8.46
C GLU A 61 -52.23 -48.20 7.05
N ALA A 62 -52.22 -49.10 6.05
CA ALA A 62 -52.01 -48.72 4.66
C ALA A 62 -53.21 -47.90 4.13
N LEU A 63 -52.92 -46.76 3.51
CA LEU A 63 -53.89 -45.81 2.99
C LEU A 63 -54.49 -46.26 1.65
N ASP A 64 -55.73 -45.86 1.38
CA ASP A 64 -56.33 -45.96 0.05
C ASP A 64 -55.81 -44.80 -0.83
N PRO A 65 -54.99 -45.07 -1.87
CA PRO A 65 -54.43 -44.04 -2.73
C PRO A 65 -55.47 -43.13 -3.38
N ALA A 66 -56.69 -43.62 -3.64
CA ALA A 66 -57.76 -42.83 -4.27
C ALA A 66 -58.29 -41.71 -3.37
N THR A 67 -58.09 -41.83 -2.04
CA THR A 67 -58.58 -40.85 -1.06
C THR A 67 -57.51 -39.82 -0.65
N VAL A 68 -56.24 -40.10 -0.90
CA VAL A 68 -55.11 -39.31 -0.40
C VAL A 68 -54.98 -37.95 -1.07
N GLU A 69 -55.09 -37.88 -2.40
CA GLU A 69 -54.80 -36.67 -3.19
C GLU A 69 -55.69 -35.47 -2.80
N ASN A 70 -56.96 -35.73 -2.49
CA ASN A 70 -57.93 -34.70 -2.11
C ASN A 70 -58.06 -34.49 -0.60
N ALA A 71 -57.45 -35.35 0.21
CA ALA A 71 -57.62 -35.31 1.65
C ALA A 71 -56.70 -34.30 2.35
N LEU A 72 -55.63 -33.83 1.70
CA LEU A 72 -54.65 -32.92 2.29
C LEU A 72 -54.73 -31.53 1.67
N THR A 73 -54.67 -30.49 2.51
CA THR A 73 -54.54 -29.11 2.06
C THR A 73 -53.56 -28.37 2.94
N LEU A 74 -52.63 -27.65 2.35
CA LEU A 74 -51.63 -26.83 3.05
C LEU A 74 -51.93 -25.35 2.81
N TYR A 75 -51.95 -24.58 3.88
CA TYR A 75 -52.06 -23.12 3.86
C TYR A 75 -50.74 -22.49 4.32
N ARG A 76 -50.34 -21.38 3.69
CA ARG A 76 -49.26 -20.48 4.12
C ARG A 76 -49.87 -19.12 4.40
N ASN A 77 -49.76 -18.61 5.62
CA ASN A 77 -50.35 -17.32 6.02
C ASN A 77 -51.82 -17.18 5.55
N GLU A 78 -52.62 -18.23 5.77
CA GLU A 78 -54.03 -18.35 5.35
C GLU A 78 -54.30 -18.49 3.84
N GLU A 79 -53.28 -18.43 2.98
CA GLU A 79 -53.39 -18.70 1.54
C GLU A 79 -53.15 -20.19 1.24
N LYS A 80 -54.06 -20.82 0.48
CA LYS A 80 -53.88 -22.22 0.06
C LYS A 80 -52.72 -22.34 -0.93
N ILE A 81 -51.76 -23.22 -0.66
CA ILE A 81 -50.64 -23.50 -1.57
C ILE A 81 -50.75 -24.91 -2.17
N SER A 82 -50.27 -25.05 -3.40
CA SER A 82 -50.23 -26.34 -4.09
C SER A 82 -49.22 -27.27 -3.42
N ILE A 83 -49.60 -28.55 -3.30
CA ILE A 83 -48.76 -29.63 -2.77
C ILE A 83 -48.74 -30.78 -3.77
N SER A 84 -47.61 -31.50 -3.79
CA SER A 84 -47.44 -32.79 -4.44
C SER A 84 -47.27 -33.85 -3.37
N ILE A 85 -47.87 -35.01 -3.58
CA ILE A 85 -47.91 -36.08 -2.58
C ILE A 85 -47.28 -37.34 -3.14
N ASN A 86 -46.45 -38.02 -2.34
CA ASN A 86 -45.94 -39.36 -2.64
C ASN A 86 -46.26 -40.32 -1.49
N LEU A 87 -46.75 -41.51 -1.83
CA LEU A 87 -46.94 -42.60 -0.87
C LEU A 87 -45.73 -43.52 -0.85
N ILE A 88 -45.25 -43.84 0.34
CA ILE A 88 -44.13 -44.78 0.54
C ILE A 88 -44.47 -45.82 1.63
N SER A 89 -43.54 -46.74 1.90
CA SER A 89 -43.65 -47.72 2.99
C SER A 89 -44.92 -48.56 2.94
N GLY A 90 -45.29 -49.04 1.74
CA GLY A 90 -46.52 -49.83 1.55
C GLY A 90 -47.79 -49.00 1.78
N ASN A 91 -47.80 -47.74 1.32
CA ASN A 91 -48.89 -46.76 1.48
C ASN A 91 -49.19 -46.35 2.93
N ARG A 92 -48.25 -46.54 3.86
CA ARG A 92 -48.43 -46.15 5.27
C ARG A 92 -47.88 -44.76 5.59
N THR A 93 -47.10 -44.18 4.69
CA THR A 93 -46.48 -42.87 4.88
C THR A 93 -46.81 -41.97 3.69
N ILE A 94 -47.24 -40.74 3.98
CA ILE A 94 -47.42 -39.65 3.02
C ILE A 94 -46.22 -38.71 3.12
N LEU A 95 -45.54 -38.48 2.01
CA LEU A 95 -44.58 -37.39 1.83
C LEU A 95 -45.30 -36.22 1.14
N VAL A 96 -45.41 -35.08 1.82
CA VAL A 96 -46.02 -33.87 1.28
C VAL A 96 -44.91 -32.88 0.88
N TYR A 97 -44.89 -32.52 -0.40
CA TYR A 97 -43.99 -31.55 -0.98
C TYR A 97 -44.80 -30.30 -1.36
N PRO A 98 -44.61 -29.15 -0.71
CA PRO A 98 -45.09 -27.89 -1.26
C PRO A 98 -44.53 -27.68 -2.67
N ASN A 99 -45.30 -27.05 -3.56
CA ASN A 99 -44.80 -26.69 -4.89
C ASN A 99 -43.85 -25.49 -4.75
N GLY A 100 -42.55 -25.78 -4.61
CA GLY A 100 -41.50 -24.85 -4.19
C GLY A 100 -40.96 -25.19 -2.79
N ALA A 101 -39.90 -24.51 -2.34
CA ALA A 101 -39.46 -24.63 -0.95
C ALA A 101 -40.49 -23.97 -0.02
N LEU A 102 -40.55 -24.41 1.25
CA LEU A 102 -41.27 -23.62 2.26
C LEU A 102 -40.62 -22.22 2.33
N SER A 103 -41.45 -21.19 2.48
CA SER A 103 -41.00 -19.81 2.59
C SER A 103 -40.52 -19.55 4.01
N GLN A 104 -39.44 -18.79 4.16
CA GLN A 104 -38.91 -18.39 5.46
C GLN A 104 -39.92 -17.56 6.25
N ASN A 105 -39.79 -17.59 7.59
CA ASN A 105 -40.62 -16.83 8.53
C ASN A 105 -42.14 -16.87 8.19
N SER A 106 -42.65 -18.03 7.81
CA SER A 106 -44.04 -18.20 7.39
C SER A 106 -44.76 -19.20 8.29
N SER A 107 -46.02 -18.90 8.60
CA SER A 107 -46.90 -19.83 9.31
C SER A 107 -47.59 -20.76 8.32
N TYR A 108 -47.55 -22.05 8.61
CA TYR A 108 -48.15 -23.10 7.82
C TYR A 108 -49.21 -23.83 8.62
N LYS A 109 -50.30 -24.15 7.94
CA LYS A 109 -51.37 -25.00 8.47
C LYS A 109 -51.67 -26.12 7.50
N LEU A 110 -51.41 -27.35 7.91
CA LEU A 110 -51.75 -28.56 7.18
C LEU A 110 -53.06 -29.12 7.72
N ILE A 111 -54.06 -29.23 6.86
CA ILE A 111 -55.34 -29.86 7.14
C ILE A 111 -55.37 -31.23 6.47
N ILE A 112 -55.56 -32.27 7.28
CA ILE A 112 -55.82 -33.65 6.85
C ILE A 112 -57.30 -33.90 7.12
N SER A 113 -58.10 -34.03 6.07
CA SER A 113 -59.56 -34.16 6.19
C SER A 113 -60.00 -35.58 6.57
N SER A 114 -61.22 -35.69 7.09
CA SER A 114 -61.86 -36.97 7.42
C SER A 114 -62.26 -37.82 6.20
N SER A 115 -62.03 -37.32 4.97
CA SER A 115 -62.23 -38.13 3.76
C SER A 115 -61.09 -39.12 3.51
N LEU A 116 -59.97 -39.01 4.24
CA LEU A 116 -58.87 -39.96 4.17
C LEU A 116 -59.32 -41.33 4.71
N LYS A 117 -59.07 -42.40 3.93
CA LYS A 117 -59.42 -43.76 4.33
C LYS A 117 -58.21 -44.69 4.28
N ASN A 118 -58.26 -45.76 5.07
CA ASN A 118 -57.36 -46.88 4.88
C ASN A 118 -57.84 -47.77 3.70
N ALA A 119 -56.96 -48.65 3.20
CA ALA A 119 -57.25 -49.54 2.08
C ALA A 119 -58.39 -50.56 2.33
N LYS A 120 -58.89 -50.63 3.57
CA LYS A 120 -60.01 -51.47 4.02
C LYS A 120 -61.26 -50.65 4.39
N GLY A 121 -61.33 -49.37 4.00
CA GLY A 121 -62.50 -48.50 4.21
C GLY A 121 -62.59 -47.78 5.56
N GLY A 122 -61.69 -48.09 6.52
CA GLY A 122 -61.68 -47.48 7.85
C GLY A 122 -61.43 -45.97 7.81
N SER A 123 -62.11 -45.26 8.72
CA SER A 123 -62.23 -43.80 8.71
C SER A 123 -61.08 -43.08 9.42
N PHE A 124 -60.81 -41.82 9.04
CA PHE A 124 -59.92 -40.91 9.75
C PHE A 124 -60.74 -39.77 10.35
N ALA A 125 -60.47 -39.39 11.59
CA ALA A 125 -61.21 -38.31 12.26
C ALA A 125 -60.93 -36.91 11.67
N GLY A 126 -59.83 -36.78 10.90
CA GLY A 126 -59.27 -35.50 10.47
C GLY A 126 -58.29 -34.95 11.51
N GLN A 127 -57.33 -34.14 11.04
CA GLN A 127 -56.31 -33.53 11.89
C GLN A 127 -55.86 -32.21 11.29
N GLU A 128 -55.65 -31.22 12.14
CA GLU A 128 -54.99 -29.96 11.79
C GLU A 128 -53.62 -29.90 12.48
N ILE A 129 -52.60 -29.50 11.72
CA ILE A 129 -51.23 -29.35 12.21
C ILE A 129 -50.73 -27.97 11.80
N SER A 130 -50.33 -27.16 12.77
CA SER A 130 -49.75 -25.84 12.52
C SER A 130 -48.27 -25.83 12.87
N PHE A 131 -47.47 -25.19 12.02
CA PHE A 131 -46.04 -25.01 12.24
C PHE A 131 -45.54 -23.70 11.63
N SER A 132 -44.41 -23.19 12.10
CA SER A 132 -43.73 -22.04 11.50
C SER A 132 -42.32 -22.42 11.05
N THR A 133 -41.90 -21.86 9.92
CA THR A 133 -40.54 -22.11 9.38
C THR A 133 -39.50 -21.24 10.05
N LEU A 134 -38.23 -21.67 9.97
CA LEU A 134 -37.08 -20.86 10.42
C LEU A 134 -37.12 -19.41 9.87
N PRO A 135 -36.72 -18.41 10.67
CA PRO A 135 -36.39 -17.08 10.19
C PRO A 135 -35.31 -17.14 9.10
N GLY A 136 -35.37 -16.21 8.15
CA GLY A 136 -34.37 -16.12 7.08
C GLY A 136 -32.99 -15.70 7.58
N ASN A 137 -31.99 -15.75 6.70
CA ASN A 137 -30.75 -15.05 6.97
C ASN A 137 -30.96 -13.55 6.79
N LEU A 138 -30.52 -12.77 7.77
CA LEU A 138 -30.44 -11.32 7.65
C LEU A 138 -29.33 -10.99 6.65
N GLU A 139 -29.67 -10.28 5.57
CA GLU A 139 -28.70 -9.89 4.53
C GLU A 139 -28.45 -8.38 4.54
N ILE A 140 -27.22 -7.98 4.18
CA ILE A 140 -26.90 -6.57 3.91
C ILE A 140 -27.24 -6.31 2.44
N LEU A 141 -28.20 -5.41 2.21
CA LEU A 141 -28.57 -4.93 0.88
C LEU A 141 -27.59 -3.86 0.38
N SER A 142 -27.14 -2.98 1.27
CA SER A 142 -26.18 -1.92 0.96
C SER A 142 -25.32 -1.60 2.18
N LEU A 143 -24.06 -1.23 1.92
CA LEU A 143 -23.18 -0.62 2.92
C LEU A 143 -22.50 0.56 2.26
N THR A 144 -22.59 1.73 2.90
CA THR A 144 -21.97 2.95 2.40
C THR A 144 -21.27 3.67 3.54
N ILE A 145 -20.01 4.02 3.33
CA ILE A 145 -19.31 5.01 4.16
C ILE A 145 -19.44 6.35 3.43
N THR A 146 -20.02 7.34 4.11
CA THR A 146 -20.43 8.60 3.48
C THR A 146 -19.20 9.37 2.99
N HIS A 147 -19.22 9.82 1.74
CA HIS A 147 -18.12 10.54 1.08
C HIS A 147 -16.76 9.82 1.08
N ALA A 148 -16.77 8.48 1.11
CA ALA A 148 -15.57 7.68 0.91
C ALA A 148 -15.34 7.41 -0.58
N ASP A 149 -14.06 7.26 -0.95
CA ASP A 149 -13.65 6.84 -2.28
C ASP A 149 -13.22 5.36 -2.26
N GLU A 150 -13.19 4.73 -3.44
CA GLU A 150 -12.65 3.39 -3.63
C GLU A 150 -11.49 3.44 -4.63
N THR A 151 -10.33 2.90 -4.26
CA THR A 151 -9.18 2.85 -5.16
C THR A 151 -9.35 1.75 -6.22
N LEU A 152 -8.50 1.76 -7.25
CA LEU A 152 -8.46 0.70 -8.26
C LEU A 152 -8.23 -0.71 -7.66
N ALA A 153 -7.64 -0.79 -6.47
CA ALA A 153 -7.41 -2.03 -5.73
C ALA A 153 -8.58 -2.43 -4.81
N GLY A 154 -9.72 -1.74 -4.86
CA GLY A 154 -10.90 -2.00 -4.03
C GLY A 154 -10.75 -1.55 -2.57
N ARG A 155 -9.80 -0.64 -2.29
CA ARG A 155 -9.56 -0.12 -0.94
C ARG A 155 -10.46 1.09 -0.71
N ILE A 156 -11.20 1.10 0.41
CA ILE A 156 -11.99 2.26 0.83
C ILE A 156 -11.04 3.29 1.46
N VAL A 157 -10.95 4.46 0.86
CA VAL A 157 -10.04 5.56 1.26
C VAL A 157 -10.79 6.87 1.37
N ASN A 158 -10.09 7.93 1.80
CA ASN A 158 -10.64 9.28 1.94
C ASN A 158 -11.88 9.37 2.83
N VAL A 159 -12.06 8.42 3.76
CA VAL A 159 -13.17 8.46 4.71
C VAL A 159 -13.09 9.74 5.55
N PRO A 160 -14.16 10.55 5.62
CA PRO A 160 -14.18 11.76 6.44
C PRO A 160 -13.85 11.47 7.90
N LEU A 161 -13.21 12.44 8.56
CA LEU A 161 -12.84 12.30 9.97
C LEU A 161 -14.08 12.27 10.87
N ASP A 162 -15.15 12.95 10.47
CA ASP A 162 -16.50 12.82 11.00
C ASP A 162 -17.20 11.58 10.43
N PHE A 163 -16.79 10.41 10.95
CA PHE A 163 -17.22 9.11 10.47
C PHE A 163 -18.75 8.92 10.47
N THR A 164 -19.29 8.55 9.31
CA THR A 164 -20.68 8.10 9.14
C THR A 164 -20.75 6.91 8.19
N MET A 165 -21.30 5.80 8.68
CA MET A 165 -21.58 4.58 7.91
C MET A 165 -23.09 4.28 7.94
N ILE A 166 -23.62 3.85 6.80
CA ILE A 166 -25.02 3.46 6.63
C ILE A 166 -25.05 2.02 6.15
N ILE A 167 -25.87 1.19 6.79
CA ILE A 167 -26.09 -0.21 6.41
C ILE A 167 -27.59 -0.43 6.24
N ASP A 168 -28.00 -0.87 5.06
CA ASP A 168 -29.37 -1.31 4.77
C ASP A 168 -29.44 -2.85 4.81
N PHE A 169 -30.44 -3.37 5.51
CA PHE A 169 -30.69 -4.80 5.70
C PHE A 169 -31.95 -5.27 4.97
N SER A 170 -32.03 -6.56 4.67
CA SER A 170 -33.21 -7.20 4.06
C SER A 170 -34.46 -7.08 4.96
N ASP A 171 -34.25 -7.23 6.27
CA ASP A 171 -35.29 -7.36 7.29
C ASP A 171 -34.96 -6.52 8.53
N PRO A 172 -35.96 -6.22 9.40
CA PRO A 172 -35.72 -5.43 10.60
C PRO A 172 -34.70 -6.11 11.51
N ILE A 173 -33.78 -5.35 12.08
CA ILE A 173 -32.75 -5.88 12.99
C ILE A 173 -33.18 -5.77 14.45
N ASP A 174 -32.67 -6.68 15.29
CA ASP A 174 -32.72 -6.50 16.74
C ASP A 174 -31.66 -5.47 17.15
N THR A 175 -32.12 -4.30 17.62
CA THR A 175 -31.25 -3.14 17.83
C THR A 175 -30.23 -3.34 18.95
N GLU A 176 -30.52 -4.18 19.95
CA GLU A 176 -29.63 -4.41 21.08
C GLU A 176 -28.51 -5.40 20.71
N SER A 177 -28.85 -6.45 19.98
CA SER A 177 -27.85 -7.34 19.36
C SER A 177 -26.99 -6.58 18.36
N PHE A 178 -27.53 -5.61 17.62
CA PHE A 178 -26.73 -4.75 16.73
C PHE A 178 -25.72 -3.92 17.51
N ARG A 179 -26.13 -3.26 18.62
CA ARG A 179 -25.24 -2.47 19.47
C ARG A 179 -24.11 -3.30 20.04
N THR A 180 -24.40 -4.52 20.47
CA THR A 180 -23.41 -5.42 21.08
C THR A 180 -22.55 -6.16 20.05
N ALA A 181 -23.06 -6.40 18.84
CA ALA A 181 -22.32 -7.02 17.74
C ALA A 181 -21.44 -6.04 16.96
N SER A 182 -21.70 -4.73 17.04
CA SER A 182 -20.95 -3.69 16.34
C SER A 182 -19.71 -3.27 17.12
N SER A 183 -18.56 -3.26 16.46
CA SER A 183 -17.31 -2.74 17.02
C SER A 183 -16.45 -2.10 15.93
N MET A 184 -15.56 -1.20 16.33
CA MET A 184 -14.55 -0.62 15.44
C MET A 184 -13.20 -0.67 16.13
N THR A 185 -12.17 -1.07 15.38
CA THR A 185 -10.78 -1.09 15.84
C THR A 185 -9.92 -0.13 15.00
N GLY A 186 -8.85 0.38 15.61
CA GLY A 186 -7.95 1.38 15.03
C GLY A 186 -7.34 2.25 16.13
N THR A 187 -6.55 3.25 15.75
CA THR A 187 -6.00 4.22 16.71
C THR A 187 -7.08 5.16 17.24
N GLU A 188 -7.21 5.27 18.56
CA GLU A 188 -8.09 6.24 19.24
C GLU A 188 -9.54 6.24 18.71
N VAL A 189 -10.15 5.05 18.63
CA VAL A 189 -11.52 4.89 18.14
C VAL A 189 -12.52 5.63 19.04
N PRO A 190 -13.31 6.59 18.51
CA PRO A 190 -14.37 7.25 19.27
C PRO A 190 -15.50 6.27 19.58
N ALA A 191 -16.32 6.60 20.59
CA ALA A 191 -17.51 5.82 20.89
C ALA A 191 -18.48 5.85 19.69
N LEU A 192 -19.08 4.71 19.37
CA LEU A 192 -20.05 4.62 18.28
C LEU A 192 -21.45 4.95 18.77
N HIS A 193 -22.18 5.73 17.98
CA HIS A 193 -23.59 6.01 18.14
C HIS A 193 -24.38 5.35 17.01
N PHE A 194 -25.55 4.83 17.35
CA PHE A 194 -26.38 4.06 16.42
C PHE A 194 -27.80 4.64 16.40
N THR A 195 -28.23 5.02 15.21
CA THR A 195 -29.60 5.44 14.90
C THR A 195 -30.22 4.44 13.94
N PHE A 196 -31.50 4.14 14.12
CA PHE A 196 -32.22 3.17 13.30
C PHE A 196 -33.38 3.84 12.59
N GLU A 197 -33.50 3.57 11.30
CA GLU A 197 -34.53 4.13 10.42
C GLU A 197 -35.21 3.00 9.61
N ASN A 198 -36.25 3.36 8.84
CA ASN A 198 -36.95 2.44 7.94
C ASN A 198 -37.38 1.14 8.63
N GLU A 199 -38.13 1.26 9.74
CA GLU A 199 -38.56 0.12 10.56
C GLU A 199 -37.40 -0.78 11.02
N HIS A 200 -36.28 -0.16 11.40
CA HIS A 200 -35.03 -0.83 11.80
C HIS A 200 -34.38 -1.67 10.70
N LYS A 201 -34.72 -1.45 9.43
CA LYS A 201 -33.98 -2.02 8.29
C LYS A 201 -32.76 -1.20 7.90
N ARG A 202 -32.63 0.02 8.42
CA ARG A 202 -31.48 0.90 8.19
C ARG A 202 -30.79 1.24 9.49
N ALA A 203 -29.49 0.97 9.58
CA ALA A 203 -28.64 1.39 10.68
C ALA A 203 -27.68 2.50 10.22
N ILE A 204 -27.65 3.60 10.96
CA ILE A 204 -26.70 4.70 10.77
C ILE A 204 -25.75 4.68 11.96
N ILE A 205 -24.45 4.53 11.67
CA ILE A 205 -23.36 4.50 12.64
C ILE A 205 -22.57 5.79 12.53
N THR A 206 -22.44 6.53 13.63
CA THR A 206 -21.60 7.73 13.72
C THR A 206 -20.60 7.64 14.86
N GLY A 207 -19.48 8.36 14.76
CA GLY A 207 -18.52 8.52 15.85
C GLY A 207 -18.90 9.67 16.80
N SER A 208 -18.62 9.53 18.09
CA SER A 208 -18.78 10.58 19.11
C SER A 208 -17.77 11.73 18.98
N GLY A 209 -16.79 11.59 18.10
CA GLY A 209 -15.70 12.53 17.84
C GLY A 209 -14.98 12.17 16.54
N PRO A 210 -14.04 13.01 16.08
CA PRO A 210 -13.33 12.77 14.84
C PRO A 210 -12.36 11.59 14.94
N LEU A 211 -12.20 10.85 13.83
CA LEU A 211 -11.12 9.90 13.64
C LEU A 211 -9.79 10.61 13.38
N GLN A 212 -8.70 9.89 13.59
CA GLN A 212 -7.37 10.35 13.24
C GLN A 212 -7.16 10.28 11.72
N TYR A 213 -6.50 11.28 11.14
CA TYR A 213 -6.32 11.40 9.68
C TYR A 213 -5.27 10.40 9.14
N LEU A 214 -5.43 9.96 7.88
CA LEU A 214 -4.55 8.96 7.24
C LEU A 214 -4.24 7.76 8.16
N ARG A 215 -5.28 7.17 8.74
CA ARG A 215 -5.22 5.98 9.61
C ARG A 215 -6.14 4.90 9.08
N LYS A 216 -5.79 3.65 9.42
CA LYS A 216 -6.61 2.48 9.11
C LYS A 216 -7.58 2.21 10.25
N TYR A 217 -8.83 1.97 9.89
CA TYR A 217 -9.86 1.50 10.81
C TYR A 217 -10.51 0.25 10.26
N GLN A 218 -11.03 -0.57 11.16
CA GLN A 218 -11.73 -1.79 10.81
C GLN A 218 -13.07 -1.83 11.56
N PHE A 219 -14.16 -1.75 10.82
CA PHE A 219 -15.50 -1.96 11.35
C PHE A 219 -15.86 -3.44 11.29
N ASN A 220 -16.30 -3.99 12.42
CA ASN A 220 -16.75 -5.35 12.56
C ASN A 220 -18.20 -5.37 13.05
N LEU A 221 -19.02 -6.13 12.36
CA LEU A 221 -20.36 -6.49 12.80
C LEU A 221 -20.38 -8.00 12.94
N ALA A 222 -20.40 -8.49 14.17
CA ALA A 222 -20.29 -9.92 14.47
C ALA A 222 -21.54 -10.70 14.04
N ASN A 223 -21.37 -12.02 13.85
CA ASN A 223 -22.47 -12.96 13.55
C ASN A 223 -23.46 -13.16 14.72
N THR A 224 -23.20 -12.51 15.86
CA THR A 224 -24.13 -12.44 17.00
C THR A 224 -25.29 -11.48 16.77
N LEU A 225 -25.23 -10.61 15.75
CA LEU A 225 -26.37 -9.83 15.28
C LEU A 225 -27.54 -10.76 14.92
N LYS A 226 -28.74 -10.37 15.33
CA LYS A 226 -30.00 -11.05 14.98
C LYS A 226 -30.95 -10.13 14.22
N GLY A 227 -31.72 -10.72 13.31
CA GLY A 227 -32.97 -10.11 12.85
C GLY A 227 -33.94 -9.97 14.03
N ALA A 228 -34.87 -9.01 13.96
CA ALA A 228 -35.92 -8.84 14.97
C ALA A 228 -36.83 -10.08 15.10
N ASP A 229 -36.88 -10.91 14.06
CA ASP A 229 -37.56 -12.21 14.00
C ASP A 229 -36.67 -13.40 14.42
N GLY A 230 -35.42 -13.15 14.83
CA GLY A 230 -34.46 -14.19 15.20
C GLY A 230 -33.55 -14.66 14.05
N GLY A 231 -33.65 -14.07 12.85
CA GLY A 231 -32.80 -14.38 11.71
C GLY A 231 -31.30 -14.31 12.00
N SER A 232 -30.52 -15.23 11.43
CA SER A 232 -29.06 -15.26 11.60
C SER A 232 -28.33 -14.29 10.65
N PHE A 233 -27.21 -13.74 11.11
CA PHE A 233 -26.31 -12.91 10.30
C PHE A 233 -24.94 -13.58 10.16
N THR A 234 -24.34 -13.53 8.97
CA THR A 234 -23.04 -14.17 8.70
C THR A 234 -21.85 -13.43 9.30
N GLY A 235 -22.01 -12.15 9.64
CA GLY A 235 -20.93 -11.28 10.07
C GLY A 235 -20.37 -10.44 8.92
N LEU A 236 -19.77 -9.32 9.25
CA LEU A 236 -19.17 -8.37 8.33
C LEU A 236 -17.88 -7.83 8.92
N ASN A 237 -16.86 -7.73 8.09
CA ASN A 237 -15.63 -7.05 8.41
C ASN A 237 -15.24 -6.12 7.24
N ARG A 238 -15.05 -4.83 7.52
CA ARG A 238 -14.70 -3.82 6.52
C ARG A 238 -13.60 -2.91 7.04
N ALA A 239 -12.48 -2.89 6.32
CA ALA A 239 -11.40 -1.95 6.56
C ALA A 239 -11.57 -0.70 5.70
N PHE A 240 -11.19 0.45 6.23
CA PHE A 240 -11.16 1.71 5.50
C PHE A 240 -10.06 2.62 6.02
N PHE A 241 -9.70 3.62 5.20
CA PHE A 241 -8.66 4.60 5.52
C PHE A 241 -9.24 6.01 5.53
N THR A 242 -8.90 6.76 6.57
CA THR A 242 -9.37 8.15 6.71
C THR A 242 -8.63 9.08 5.76
N ARG A 243 -9.32 10.14 5.34
CA ARG A 243 -8.74 11.23 4.54
C ARG A 243 -7.64 11.97 5.31
N LEU A 244 -6.93 12.83 4.57
CA LEU A 244 -6.05 13.84 5.14
C LEU A 244 -6.83 14.85 6.00
N ASP A 245 -6.18 15.36 7.05
CA ASP A 245 -6.60 16.59 7.70
C ASP A 245 -5.95 17.78 6.99
N ASP A 246 -6.78 18.58 6.33
CA ASP A 246 -6.32 19.72 5.55
C ASP A 246 -5.87 20.94 6.36
N SER A 247 -6.02 20.92 7.68
CA SER A 247 -5.50 21.98 8.53
C SER A 247 -3.96 22.09 8.44
N PRO A 248 -3.40 23.32 8.37
CA PRO A 248 -1.96 23.50 8.42
C PRO A 248 -1.41 23.15 9.81
N LYS A 249 -0.44 22.24 9.89
CA LYS A 249 0.25 21.77 11.12
C LYS A 249 1.24 22.78 11.67
N PHE A 250 1.73 23.67 10.81
CA PHE A 250 2.60 24.79 11.16
C PHE A 250 2.06 26.09 10.54
N PRO A 251 2.44 27.27 11.07
CA PRO A 251 2.09 28.55 10.46
C PRO A 251 2.51 28.60 8.99
N VAL A 252 1.59 29.03 8.12
CA VAL A 252 1.86 29.19 6.69
C VAL A 252 2.83 30.36 6.51
N ILE A 253 3.95 30.09 5.86
CA ILE A 253 5.03 31.04 5.56
C ILE A 253 5.24 31.16 4.05
N ALA A 254 5.95 32.18 3.60
CA ALA A 254 6.24 32.37 2.17
C ALA A 254 7.14 31.25 1.63
N GLU A 255 7.08 30.98 0.32
CA GLU A 255 7.86 29.88 -0.30
C GLU A 255 9.37 30.03 -0.07
N GLU A 256 9.93 31.22 -0.25
CA GLU A 256 11.36 31.47 0.00
C GLU A 256 11.75 31.29 1.48
N GLU A 257 10.85 31.62 2.40
CA GLU A 257 11.03 31.38 3.83
C GLU A 257 10.97 29.87 4.13
N LEU A 258 10.06 29.15 3.48
CA LEU A 258 9.93 27.70 3.61
C LEU A 258 11.17 26.97 3.08
N LEU A 259 11.66 27.32 1.89
CA LEU A 259 12.91 26.77 1.33
C LEU A 259 14.09 27.02 2.26
N THR A 260 14.20 28.24 2.80
CA THR A 260 15.25 28.59 3.76
C THR A 260 15.12 27.77 5.05
N LYS A 261 13.90 27.58 5.55
CA LYS A 261 13.62 26.77 6.74
C LYS A 261 14.00 25.30 6.55
N VAL A 262 13.67 24.74 5.39
CA VAL A 262 14.06 23.37 5.01
C VAL A 262 15.57 23.24 4.97
N GLN A 263 16.26 24.11 4.23
CA GLN A 263 17.72 24.09 4.17
C GLN A 263 18.35 24.25 5.56
N GLN A 264 17.87 25.20 6.37
CA GLN A 264 18.43 25.47 7.70
C GLN A 264 18.24 24.28 8.65
N GLN A 265 17.05 23.67 8.68
CA GLN A 265 16.79 22.54 9.56
C GLN A 265 17.56 21.29 9.10
N THR A 266 17.57 21.00 7.80
CA THR A 266 18.29 19.84 7.26
C THR A 266 19.81 20.01 7.40
N PHE A 267 20.33 21.24 7.30
CA PHE A 267 21.75 21.54 7.53
C PHE A 267 22.24 21.11 8.91
N ARG A 268 21.37 21.11 9.93
CA ARG A 268 21.72 20.64 11.29
C ARG A 268 22.18 19.17 11.30
N TYR A 269 21.75 18.34 10.35
CA TYR A 269 22.24 16.97 10.19
C TYR A 269 23.77 16.94 9.96
N PHE A 270 24.27 17.81 9.09
CA PHE A 270 25.68 17.88 8.72
C PHE A 270 26.50 18.80 9.62
N TRP A 271 25.85 19.59 10.45
CA TRP A 271 26.50 20.56 11.31
C TRP A 271 26.50 20.17 12.78
N ASP A 272 25.29 20.04 13.37
CA ASP A 272 25.07 19.72 14.78
C ASP A 272 25.28 18.22 15.04
N PHE A 273 24.80 17.38 14.12
CA PHE A 273 24.81 15.92 14.26
C PHE A 273 26.05 15.22 13.65
N ALA A 274 26.92 15.98 13.00
CA ALA A 274 28.19 15.48 12.48
C ALA A 274 29.04 14.84 13.58
N HIS A 275 29.88 13.88 13.19
CA HIS A 275 30.79 13.22 14.13
C HIS A 275 31.75 14.23 14.75
N GLU A 276 31.84 14.24 16.08
CA GLU A 276 32.56 15.24 16.85
C GLU A 276 34.06 15.29 16.50
N HIS A 277 34.70 14.12 16.36
CA HIS A 277 36.10 14.00 16.00
C HIS A 277 36.38 14.29 14.52
N SER A 278 35.74 13.59 13.58
CA SER A 278 36.05 13.74 12.15
C SER A 278 35.37 14.94 11.48
N GLY A 279 34.25 15.42 12.03
CA GLY A 279 33.37 16.39 11.37
C GLY A 279 32.56 15.80 10.20
N MET A 280 32.67 14.50 9.95
CA MET A 280 32.01 13.77 8.87
C MET A 280 30.54 13.48 9.19
N ALA A 281 29.74 13.22 8.16
CA ALA A 281 28.33 12.85 8.29
C ALA A 281 28.19 11.40 8.77
N ARG A 282 27.35 11.19 9.79
CA ARG A 282 26.92 9.84 10.17
C ARG A 282 26.04 9.27 9.07
N GLU A 283 26.09 7.96 8.85
CA GLU A 283 25.21 7.30 7.88
C GLU A 283 23.74 7.52 8.22
N ARG A 284 23.40 7.31 9.50
CA ARG A 284 22.05 7.50 10.03
C ARG A 284 22.07 7.95 11.49
N ASN A 285 20.89 8.31 11.99
CA ASN A 285 20.72 8.74 13.38
C ASN A 285 20.98 7.66 14.45
N THR A 286 21.16 6.39 14.06
CA THR A 286 21.51 5.26 14.95
C THR A 286 22.93 4.73 14.75
N SER A 287 23.77 5.38 13.94
CA SER A 287 25.10 4.88 13.54
C SER A 287 26.19 4.91 14.63
N GLY A 288 25.97 5.61 15.75
CA GLY A 288 27.05 5.86 16.71
C GLY A 288 28.23 6.56 16.03
N SER A 289 29.43 5.97 16.12
CA SER A 289 30.65 6.53 15.51
C SER A 289 30.80 6.28 14.01
N LEU A 290 29.95 5.46 13.39
CA LEU A 290 30.05 5.17 11.95
C LEU A 290 29.70 6.41 11.12
N VAL A 291 30.58 6.76 10.19
CA VAL A 291 30.41 7.85 9.21
C VAL A 291 30.47 7.30 7.79
N THR A 292 29.71 7.91 6.89
CA THR A 292 29.62 7.54 5.47
C THR A 292 30.43 8.49 4.60
N VAL A 293 31.16 7.96 3.62
CA VAL A 293 32.04 8.77 2.77
C VAL A 293 31.24 9.57 1.74
N GLY A 294 30.36 8.96 0.95
CA GLY A 294 29.60 9.69 -0.07
C GLY A 294 28.60 10.66 0.55
N GLY A 295 27.89 10.25 1.61
CA GLY A 295 27.03 11.16 2.37
C GLY A 295 27.78 12.34 3.01
N SER A 296 29.04 12.13 3.41
CA SER A 296 29.91 13.23 3.85
C SER A 296 30.35 14.14 2.70
N GLY A 297 30.48 13.62 1.47
CA GLY A 297 30.65 14.40 0.25
C GLY A 297 29.52 15.41 0.05
N PHE A 298 28.28 15.00 0.33
CA PHE A 298 27.14 15.91 0.31
C PHE A 298 27.22 16.92 1.46
N GLY A 299 27.63 16.45 2.65
CA GLY A 299 27.83 17.30 3.83
C GLY A 299 28.85 18.43 3.63
N VAL A 300 29.99 18.16 2.97
CA VAL A 300 30.99 19.22 2.73
C VAL A 300 30.47 20.31 1.80
N MET A 301 29.61 19.96 0.83
CA MET A 301 28.91 20.94 -0.01
C MET A 301 27.84 21.70 0.78
N ALA A 302 27.15 21.04 1.70
CA ALA A 302 26.11 21.66 2.53
C ALA A 302 26.68 22.77 3.43
N ILE A 303 27.95 22.67 3.85
CA ILE A 303 28.66 23.73 4.57
C ILE A 303 28.77 25.01 3.74
N ILE A 304 28.96 24.91 2.41
CA ILE A 304 28.96 26.09 1.52
C ILE A 304 27.59 26.78 1.59
N VAL A 305 26.51 26.00 1.48
CA VAL A 305 25.14 26.51 1.60
C VAL A 305 24.92 27.16 2.96
N GLY A 306 25.40 26.54 4.04
CA GLY A 306 25.32 27.08 5.40
C GLY A 306 26.03 28.43 5.56
N ILE A 307 27.16 28.65 4.89
CA ILE A 307 27.86 29.94 4.89
C ILE A 307 27.08 30.97 4.07
N GLU A 308 26.71 30.64 2.83
CA GLU A 308 26.04 31.57 1.91
C GLU A 308 24.64 31.99 2.40
N ARG A 309 23.96 31.11 3.15
CA ARG A 309 22.67 31.40 3.78
C ARG A 309 22.79 31.98 5.19
N GLY A 310 24.01 32.15 5.70
CA GLY A 310 24.27 32.75 7.01
C GLY A 310 23.82 31.88 8.20
N PHE A 311 23.72 30.56 8.02
CA PHE A 311 23.47 29.62 9.12
C PHE A 311 24.70 29.47 10.01
N ILE A 312 25.89 29.60 9.40
CA ILE A 312 27.20 29.62 10.06
C ILE A 312 28.07 30.72 9.45
N THR A 313 29.12 31.11 10.16
CA THR A 313 30.14 32.02 9.62
C THR A 313 31.11 31.29 8.69
N ARG A 314 31.75 32.01 7.77
CA ARG A 314 32.81 31.46 6.92
C ARG A 314 33.95 30.84 7.73
N GLN A 315 34.36 31.48 8.83
CA GLN A 315 35.41 30.96 9.71
C GLN A 315 35.04 29.57 10.27
N GLN A 316 33.83 29.41 10.78
CA GLN A 316 33.35 28.11 11.28
C GLN A 316 33.38 27.04 10.18
N GLY A 317 32.97 27.40 8.96
CA GLY A 317 33.03 26.49 7.81
C GLY A 317 34.47 26.06 7.47
N VAL A 318 35.40 27.01 7.41
CA VAL A 318 36.83 26.75 7.16
C VAL A 318 37.42 25.83 8.24
N GLU A 319 37.13 26.08 9.52
CA GLU A 319 37.57 25.23 10.63
C GLU A 319 37.00 23.81 10.53
N ARG A 320 35.73 23.66 10.10
CA ARG A 320 35.11 22.35 9.88
C ARG A 320 35.74 21.60 8.71
N TRP A 321 35.96 22.26 7.58
CA TRP A 321 36.59 21.62 6.42
C TRP A 321 38.04 21.20 6.72
N ALA A 322 38.81 22.02 7.43
CA ALA A 322 40.16 21.65 7.86
C ALA A 322 40.16 20.33 8.66
N ARG A 323 39.25 20.19 9.62
CA ARG A 323 39.08 18.94 10.38
C ARG A 323 38.75 17.74 9.50
N ILE A 324 37.83 17.92 8.54
CA ILE A 324 37.39 16.86 7.63
C ILE A 324 38.54 16.40 6.73
N VAL A 325 39.26 17.32 6.08
CA VAL A 325 40.36 16.95 5.17
C VAL A 325 41.56 16.37 5.92
N ASP A 326 41.80 16.80 7.16
CA ASP A 326 42.81 16.18 8.03
C ASP A 326 42.44 14.75 8.40
N PHE A 327 41.18 14.50 8.78
CA PHE A 327 40.68 13.16 9.05
C PHE A 327 40.81 12.25 7.81
N LEU A 328 40.30 12.71 6.66
CA LEU A 328 40.33 11.95 5.39
C LEU A 328 41.75 11.62 4.94
N GLY A 329 42.73 12.50 5.21
CA GLY A 329 44.14 12.27 4.91
C GLY A 329 44.80 11.21 5.79
N THR A 330 44.19 10.83 6.91
CA THR A 330 44.69 9.79 7.83
C THR A 330 43.84 8.52 7.85
N ALA A 331 42.62 8.58 7.33
CA ALA A 331 41.72 7.44 7.25
C ALA A 331 42.22 6.37 6.28
N ASP A 332 41.75 5.14 6.47
CA ASP A 332 42.03 4.02 5.59
C ASP A 332 41.66 4.36 4.13
N ARG A 333 42.58 4.04 3.22
CA ARG A 333 42.41 4.18 1.77
C ARG A 333 43.05 3.00 1.05
N PHE A 334 42.47 2.67 -0.09
CA PHE A 334 42.78 1.49 -0.89
C PHE A 334 43.02 1.93 -2.33
N HIS A 335 44.29 2.10 -2.72
CA HIS A 335 44.64 2.78 -3.97
C HIS A 335 44.05 4.20 -4.05
N GLY A 336 44.17 4.95 -2.95
CA GLY A 336 43.63 6.30 -2.81
C GLY A 336 42.10 6.40 -2.64
N VAL A 337 41.37 5.29 -2.81
CA VAL A 337 39.91 5.23 -2.68
C VAL A 337 39.51 4.90 -1.24
N TRP A 338 38.57 5.65 -0.68
CA TRP A 338 38.04 5.40 0.66
C TRP A 338 37.00 4.27 0.64
N PRO A 339 36.79 3.56 1.76
CA PRO A 339 35.66 2.64 1.91
C PRO A 339 34.33 3.37 1.96
N HIS A 340 33.24 2.62 1.86
CA HIS A 340 31.89 3.14 2.04
C HIS A 340 31.68 3.74 3.44
N TRP A 341 32.10 3.00 4.47
CA TRP A 341 32.00 3.41 5.87
C TRP A 341 33.34 3.44 6.59
N LEU A 342 33.49 4.44 7.46
CA LEU A 342 34.61 4.63 8.35
C LEU A 342 34.11 4.74 9.80
N ASP A 343 34.93 4.35 10.77
CA ASP A 343 34.76 4.80 12.15
C ASP A 343 35.24 6.25 12.25
N GLY A 344 34.32 7.17 12.51
CA GLY A 344 34.59 8.60 12.57
C GLY A 344 35.49 9.03 13.74
N SER A 345 35.83 8.12 14.66
CA SER A 345 36.74 8.39 15.77
C SER A 345 38.21 8.15 15.42
N ASN A 346 38.51 7.29 14.44
CA ASN A 346 39.88 6.87 14.17
C ASN A 346 40.21 6.68 12.67
N GLY A 347 39.22 6.71 11.78
CA GLY A 347 39.41 6.55 10.34
C GLY A 347 39.62 5.11 9.87
N SER A 348 39.36 4.11 10.70
CA SER A 348 39.43 2.70 10.27
C SER A 348 38.18 2.30 9.48
N THR A 349 38.36 1.44 8.48
CA THR A 349 37.28 0.88 7.66
C THR A 349 36.27 0.13 8.51
N VAL A 350 34.98 0.42 8.31
CA VAL A 350 33.87 -0.41 8.81
C VAL A 350 33.29 -1.15 7.60
N PRO A 351 33.42 -2.49 7.51
CA PRO A 351 32.92 -3.23 6.36
C PRO A 351 31.41 -3.04 6.16
N PHE A 352 30.99 -2.71 4.94
CA PHE A 352 29.57 -2.61 4.57
C PHE A 352 28.94 -4.01 4.43
N SER A 353 29.73 -4.97 3.97
CA SER A 353 29.37 -6.39 3.92
C SER A 353 30.61 -7.26 4.10
N THR A 354 30.46 -8.59 4.08
CA THR A 354 31.59 -9.52 4.22
C THR A 354 32.67 -9.37 3.14
N LEU A 355 32.30 -8.98 1.91
CA LEU A 355 33.23 -8.83 0.79
C LEU A 355 33.56 -7.35 0.49
N ASP A 356 32.92 -6.43 1.21
CA ASP A 356 33.04 -4.99 1.01
C ASP A 356 33.66 -4.35 2.26
N ASP A 357 34.96 -4.56 2.38
CA ASP A 357 35.84 -4.10 3.46
C ASP A 357 37.05 -3.30 2.91
N GLY A 358 36.93 -2.82 1.67
CA GLY A 358 37.96 -2.14 0.92
C GLY A 358 37.48 -0.82 0.34
N GLY A 359 38.05 -0.39 -0.79
CA GLY A 359 37.67 0.88 -1.43
C GLY A 359 36.34 0.77 -2.17
N ASP A 360 35.48 1.77 -1.98
CA ASP A 360 34.25 2.01 -2.73
C ASP A 360 34.46 3.24 -3.64
N LEU A 361 34.54 2.98 -4.94
CA LEU A 361 34.83 4.01 -5.94
C LEU A 361 33.66 4.98 -6.14
N VAL A 362 32.42 4.54 -5.91
CA VAL A 362 31.22 5.37 -6.07
C VAL A 362 31.11 6.36 -4.92
N GLU A 363 31.25 5.89 -3.68
CA GLU A 363 31.25 6.75 -2.49
C GLU A 363 32.42 7.74 -2.51
N THR A 364 33.59 7.29 -2.95
CA THR A 364 34.75 8.17 -3.17
C THR A 364 34.46 9.24 -4.22
N ALA A 365 33.78 8.92 -5.32
CA ALA A 365 33.40 9.90 -6.33
C ALA A 365 32.44 10.98 -5.79
N PHE A 366 31.49 10.60 -4.92
CA PHE A 366 30.62 11.56 -4.25
C PHE A 366 31.39 12.48 -3.29
N MET A 367 32.34 11.94 -2.53
CA MET A 367 33.24 12.74 -1.70
C MET A 367 34.08 13.71 -2.54
N ILE A 368 34.74 13.23 -3.59
CA ILE A 368 35.58 14.06 -4.46
C ILE A 368 34.76 15.15 -5.16
N GLN A 369 33.55 14.84 -5.62
CA GLN A 369 32.64 15.86 -6.17
C GLN A 369 32.42 17.00 -5.16
N GLY A 370 32.20 16.66 -3.89
CA GLY A 370 32.07 17.64 -2.82
C GLY A 370 33.35 18.43 -2.55
N LEU A 371 34.49 17.75 -2.43
CA LEU A 371 35.79 18.39 -2.15
C LEU A 371 36.22 19.34 -3.28
N LEU A 372 36.06 18.97 -4.56
CA LEU A 372 36.38 19.85 -5.68
C LEU A 372 35.46 21.08 -5.70
N THR A 373 34.20 20.95 -5.29
CA THR A 373 33.28 22.08 -5.11
C THR A 373 33.76 23.03 -3.99
N VAL A 374 34.23 22.48 -2.86
CA VAL A 374 34.81 23.27 -1.76
C VAL A 374 36.10 23.95 -2.21
N LYS A 375 36.98 23.23 -2.94
CA LYS A 375 38.22 23.79 -3.50
C LYS A 375 37.94 25.05 -4.32
N ALA A 376 36.92 25.02 -5.18
CA ALA A 376 36.54 26.16 -6.01
C ALA A 376 35.94 27.34 -5.21
N TYR A 377 35.41 27.11 -4.01
CA TYR A 377 34.81 28.13 -3.15
C TYR A 377 35.82 28.88 -2.27
N LEU A 378 36.98 28.26 -2.04
CA LEU A 378 38.02 28.78 -1.15
C LEU A 378 38.97 29.75 -1.86
N ASP A 379 39.49 30.73 -1.10
CA ASP A 379 40.44 31.72 -1.59
C ASP A 379 41.88 31.30 -1.27
N ALA A 380 42.65 30.99 -2.32
CA ALA A 380 44.06 30.60 -2.20
C ALA A 380 44.97 31.72 -1.64
N ALA A 381 44.50 32.98 -1.60
CA ALA A 381 45.22 34.08 -0.96
C ALA A 381 45.12 34.04 0.58
N VAL A 382 44.13 33.33 1.13
CA VAL A 382 43.92 33.19 2.58
C VAL A 382 44.65 31.93 3.08
N PRO A 383 45.65 32.03 3.99
CA PRO A 383 46.48 30.88 4.38
C PRO A 383 45.73 29.66 4.91
N SER A 384 44.68 29.87 5.73
CA SER A 384 43.86 28.78 6.28
C SER A 384 43.02 28.07 5.21
N GLU A 385 42.57 28.80 4.19
CA GLU A 385 41.80 28.24 3.08
C GLU A 385 42.72 27.57 2.06
N LYS A 386 43.88 28.18 1.79
CA LYS A 386 44.95 27.56 1.00
C LYS A 386 45.38 26.21 1.56
N TYR A 387 45.50 26.08 2.88
CA TYR A 387 45.80 24.79 3.53
C TYR A 387 44.82 23.69 3.11
N ILE A 388 43.52 24.01 3.12
CA ILE A 388 42.45 23.08 2.74
C ILE A 388 42.50 22.77 1.24
N ILE A 389 42.71 23.79 0.39
CA ILE A 389 42.88 23.62 -1.06
C ILE A 389 44.03 22.65 -1.36
N ASP A 390 45.19 22.85 -0.72
CA ASP A 390 46.37 22.02 -0.95
C ASP A 390 46.11 20.57 -0.50
N LYS A 391 45.44 20.37 0.64
CA LYS A 391 45.02 19.04 1.11
C LYS A 391 44.04 18.36 0.16
N ILE A 392 43.04 19.09 -0.34
CA ILE A 392 42.07 18.56 -1.31
C ILE A 392 42.78 18.12 -2.59
N ASN A 393 43.71 18.93 -3.12
CA ASN A 393 44.49 18.55 -4.29
C ASN A 393 45.28 17.27 -4.07
N THR A 394 45.97 17.14 -2.91
CA THR A 394 46.66 15.89 -2.56
C THR A 394 45.71 14.70 -2.55
N LEU A 395 44.59 14.80 -1.84
CA LEU A 395 43.61 13.72 -1.75
C LEU A 395 43.06 13.32 -3.12
N TRP A 396 42.70 14.30 -3.95
CA TRP A 396 42.17 14.10 -5.30
C TRP A 396 43.20 13.44 -6.24
N HIS A 397 44.44 13.95 -6.24
CA HIS A 397 45.51 13.43 -7.11
C HIS A 397 46.01 12.05 -6.69
N GLU A 398 45.73 11.62 -5.46
CA GLU A 398 46.09 10.29 -4.97
C GLU A 398 45.04 9.20 -5.29
N VAL A 399 43.85 9.55 -5.79
CA VAL A 399 42.84 8.55 -6.17
C VAL A 399 43.25 7.83 -7.46
N GLU A 400 43.57 6.54 -7.37
CA GLU A 400 44.00 5.72 -8.52
C GLU A 400 42.79 5.17 -9.29
N TRP A 401 42.10 6.01 -10.07
CA TRP A 401 40.91 5.59 -10.81
C TRP A 401 41.19 4.47 -11.83
N ASP A 402 42.35 4.52 -12.47
CA ASP A 402 42.80 3.52 -13.45
C ASP A 402 43.03 2.14 -12.82
N TRP A 403 43.42 2.06 -11.53
CA TRP A 403 43.51 0.79 -10.79
C TRP A 403 42.18 0.03 -10.84
N TYR A 404 41.07 0.74 -10.70
CA TYR A 404 39.71 0.19 -10.70
C TYR A 404 39.22 -0.24 -12.08
N THR A 405 40.06 -0.17 -13.11
CA THR A 405 39.83 -0.86 -14.40
C THR A 405 40.24 -2.33 -14.38
N ARG A 406 40.81 -2.82 -13.27
CA ARG A 406 41.27 -4.21 -13.10
C ARG A 406 42.21 -4.64 -14.24
N GLY A 407 43.36 -3.96 -14.31
CA GLY A 407 44.39 -4.25 -15.30
C GLY A 407 44.08 -3.71 -16.71
N GLY A 408 43.41 -2.57 -16.80
CA GLY A 408 43.15 -1.87 -18.07
C GLY A 408 41.95 -2.37 -18.85
N GLN A 409 40.95 -2.96 -18.18
CA GLN A 409 39.69 -3.29 -18.86
C GLN A 409 38.92 -2.01 -19.19
N ASP A 410 38.10 -2.08 -20.24
CA ASP A 410 37.25 -0.96 -20.64
C ASP A 410 35.99 -0.83 -19.74
N VAL A 411 36.15 -0.88 -18.42
CA VAL A 411 35.09 -0.68 -17.42
C VAL A 411 35.69 -0.36 -16.06
N LEU A 412 35.02 0.48 -15.25
CA LEU A 412 35.36 0.67 -13.84
C LEU A 412 34.62 -0.34 -12.96
N TYR A 413 35.30 -0.87 -11.95
CA TYR A 413 34.72 -1.70 -10.91
C TYR A 413 34.39 -0.86 -9.69
N TRP A 414 33.29 -1.20 -9.03
CA TRP A 414 32.80 -0.46 -7.87
C TRP A 414 33.69 -0.66 -6.65
N HIS A 415 34.15 -1.89 -6.42
CA HIS A 415 34.86 -2.26 -5.20
C HIS A 415 36.19 -2.93 -5.48
N TRP A 416 37.15 -2.72 -4.58
CA TRP A 416 38.38 -3.51 -4.47
C TRP A 416 38.78 -3.66 -3.01
N SER A 417 39.18 -4.87 -2.59
CA SER A 417 39.59 -5.17 -1.22
C SER A 417 41.01 -5.75 -1.17
N PRO A 418 41.85 -5.40 -0.18
CA PRO A 418 43.11 -6.09 0.05
C PRO A 418 42.94 -7.57 0.43
N ALA A 419 41.85 -7.91 1.11
CA ALA A 419 41.57 -9.27 1.58
C ALA A 419 40.86 -10.12 0.52
N HIS A 420 40.02 -9.48 -0.30
CA HIS A 420 39.12 -10.16 -1.23
C HIS A 420 39.38 -9.83 -2.71
N GLU A 421 40.32 -8.95 -3.00
CA GLU A 421 40.64 -8.44 -4.34
C GLU A 421 39.38 -7.97 -5.07
N TRP A 422 39.03 -8.63 -6.17
CA TRP A 422 37.91 -8.29 -7.04
C TRP A 422 36.68 -9.18 -6.83
N GLN A 423 36.56 -9.90 -5.70
CA GLN A 423 35.49 -10.88 -5.47
C GLN A 423 34.08 -10.26 -5.45
N MET A 424 33.92 -9.00 -5.04
CA MET A 424 32.66 -8.26 -5.21
C MET A 424 32.21 -8.21 -6.67
N ASN A 425 33.18 -8.14 -7.60
CA ASN A 425 33.00 -8.29 -9.06
C ASN A 425 31.81 -7.50 -9.64
N LEU A 426 31.67 -6.24 -9.22
CA LEU A 426 30.58 -5.36 -9.63
C LEU A 426 31.09 -4.28 -10.60
N PRO A 427 31.00 -4.48 -11.93
CA PRO A 427 31.32 -3.44 -12.90
C PRO A 427 30.25 -2.35 -12.89
N ILE A 428 30.67 -1.08 -12.89
CA ILE A 428 29.77 0.08 -12.89
C ILE A 428 29.27 0.30 -14.32
N ARG A 429 27.98 0.07 -14.56
CA ARG A 429 27.36 0.15 -15.90
C ARG A 429 26.12 1.02 -15.88
N GLY A 430 26.04 1.95 -16.83
CA GLY A 430 24.97 2.94 -16.88
C GLY A 430 23.69 2.40 -17.52
N TYR A 431 22.55 3.04 -17.27
CA TYR A 431 22.41 4.30 -16.53
C TYR A 431 21.94 4.05 -15.09
N ASN A 432 22.64 4.65 -14.13
CA ASN A 432 22.33 4.67 -12.70
C ASN A 432 22.95 5.95 -12.05
N GLU A 433 23.10 5.99 -10.73
CA GLU A 433 23.65 7.11 -9.96
C GLU A 433 25.13 7.44 -10.20
N SER A 434 25.88 6.58 -10.91
CA SER A 434 27.35 6.58 -10.90
C SER A 434 28.01 7.31 -12.08
N LEU A 435 27.29 8.20 -12.79
CA LEU A 435 27.87 8.96 -13.91
C LEU A 435 29.12 9.76 -13.50
N ILE A 436 29.07 10.41 -12.33
CA ILE A 436 30.15 11.26 -11.82
C ILE A 436 31.45 10.48 -11.59
N VAL A 437 31.37 9.17 -11.36
CA VAL A 437 32.55 8.29 -11.24
C VAL A 437 33.36 8.32 -12.53
N TYR A 438 32.70 8.16 -13.68
CA TYR A 438 33.38 8.17 -14.98
C TYR A 438 33.87 9.56 -15.37
N VAL A 439 33.10 10.60 -15.04
CA VAL A 439 33.53 11.99 -15.27
C VAL A 439 34.79 12.28 -14.47
N LEU A 440 34.81 11.99 -13.16
CA LEU A 440 35.98 12.21 -12.32
C LEU A 440 37.16 11.33 -12.72
N ALA A 441 36.92 10.04 -13.01
CA ALA A 441 37.99 9.16 -13.50
C ALA A 441 38.64 9.69 -14.79
N ALA A 442 37.88 10.29 -15.70
CA ALA A 442 38.42 10.91 -16.91
C ALA A 442 39.11 12.26 -16.64
N SER A 443 38.71 12.93 -15.55
CA SER A 443 39.23 14.23 -15.10
C SER A 443 40.52 14.12 -14.29
N SER A 444 40.86 12.93 -13.77
CA SER A 444 42.05 12.75 -12.93
C SER A 444 43.33 13.13 -13.69
N PRO A 445 44.17 14.03 -13.16
CA PRO A 445 45.43 14.42 -13.82
C PRO A 445 46.56 13.40 -13.61
N THR A 446 46.40 12.47 -12.67
CA THR A 446 47.43 11.51 -12.24
C THR A 446 47.12 10.08 -12.63
N TYR A 447 45.85 9.67 -12.50
CA TYR A 447 45.38 8.30 -12.76
C TYR A 447 44.14 8.27 -13.66
N PRO A 448 44.17 8.87 -14.87
CA PRO A 448 42.99 8.97 -15.72
C PRO A 448 42.62 7.64 -16.39
N ILE A 449 41.32 7.42 -16.59
CA ILE A 449 40.83 6.40 -17.52
C ILE A 449 40.88 6.88 -18.98
N ASP A 450 40.96 5.95 -19.92
CA ASP A 450 40.74 6.23 -21.34
C ASP A 450 39.25 6.39 -21.68
N LYS A 451 38.95 7.09 -22.78
CA LYS A 451 37.57 7.30 -23.25
C LYS A 451 36.83 5.98 -23.50
N SER A 452 37.53 4.93 -23.94
CA SER A 452 36.93 3.62 -24.21
C SER A 452 36.33 2.98 -22.96
N VAL A 453 36.87 3.26 -21.77
CA VAL A 453 36.34 2.80 -20.48
C VAL A 453 34.92 3.36 -20.26
N TYR A 454 34.67 4.62 -20.62
CA TYR A 454 33.34 5.22 -20.61
C TYR A 454 32.43 4.61 -21.70
N GLU A 455 32.88 4.55 -22.94
CA GLU A 455 32.03 4.11 -24.06
C GLU A 455 31.59 2.64 -23.95
N LYS A 456 32.50 1.74 -23.56
CA LYS A 456 32.23 0.29 -23.48
C LYS A 456 31.82 -0.17 -22.08
N GLY A 457 32.31 0.50 -21.04
CA GLY A 457 32.01 0.18 -19.65
C GLY A 457 30.66 0.76 -19.24
N TRP A 458 30.63 2.08 -19.07
CA TRP A 458 29.45 2.84 -18.68
C TRP A 458 28.34 2.76 -19.71
N ALA A 459 28.62 3.21 -20.94
CA ALA A 459 27.62 3.34 -21.98
C ALA A 459 27.31 2.03 -22.72
N ARG A 460 28.11 0.98 -22.47
CA ARG A 460 27.92 -0.38 -23.00
C ARG A 460 27.79 -0.39 -24.53
N ASP A 461 28.66 0.34 -25.22
CA ASP A 461 28.64 0.53 -26.68
C ASP A 461 27.27 1.04 -27.19
N GLY A 462 26.61 1.89 -26.40
CA GLY A 462 25.31 2.48 -26.71
C GLY A 462 24.11 1.73 -26.11
N ALA A 463 24.29 0.56 -25.50
CA ALA A 463 23.21 -0.18 -24.83
C ALA A 463 22.68 0.50 -23.55
N ILE A 464 23.27 1.64 -23.15
CA ILE A 464 22.72 2.54 -22.13
C ILE A 464 21.38 3.19 -22.51
N LYS A 465 21.08 3.28 -23.81
CA LYS A 465 19.87 3.94 -24.32
C LYS A 465 18.60 3.16 -23.97
N ASN A 466 17.60 3.87 -23.47
CA ASN A 466 16.23 3.39 -23.29
C ASN A 466 15.38 3.82 -24.50
N GLY A 467 15.08 5.11 -24.59
CA GLY A 467 14.33 5.72 -25.69
C GLY A 467 12.82 5.43 -25.71
N GLN A 468 12.26 4.84 -24.65
CA GLN A 468 10.82 4.58 -24.51
C GLN A 468 10.10 5.73 -23.80
N SER A 469 8.77 5.78 -23.95
CA SER A 469 7.91 6.75 -23.26
C SER A 469 7.12 6.09 -22.14
N TYR A 470 7.14 6.69 -20.96
CA TYR A 470 6.36 6.27 -19.78
C TYR A 470 5.52 7.44 -19.30
N TYR A 471 4.22 7.25 -19.10
CA TYR A 471 3.29 8.36 -18.77
C TYR A 471 3.44 9.58 -19.70
N GLN A 472 3.64 9.33 -21.00
CA GLN A 472 3.86 10.37 -22.04
C GLN A 472 5.17 11.17 -21.93
N HIS A 473 6.11 10.71 -21.11
CA HIS A 473 7.46 11.28 -21.00
C HIS A 473 8.49 10.34 -21.60
N LEU A 474 9.26 10.83 -22.59
CA LEU A 474 10.40 10.11 -23.17
C LEU A 474 11.51 9.98 -22.13
N LEU A 475 11.99 8.76 -21.90
CA LEU A 475 13.15 8.50 -21.05
C LEU A 475 14.35 8.11 -21.93
N PRO A 476 15.35 9.00 -22.10
CA PRO A 476 16.51 8.73 -22.96
C PRO A 476 17.34 7.50 -22.56
N LEU A 477 17.65 7.32 -21.28
CA LEU A 477 18.61 6.34 -20.76
C LEU A 477 18.01 5.44 -19.68
N GLY A 478 18.67 4.30 -19.44
CA GLY A 478 18.43 3.44 -18.27
C GLY A 478 17.36 2.39 -18.44
N GLU A 479 16.88 1.86 -17.32
CA GLU A 479 15.84 0.83 -17.32
C GLU A 479 14.43 1.40 -17.47
N SER A 480 13.42 0.53 -17.54
CA SER A 480 12.03 0.96 -17.63
C SER A 480 11.62 1.78 -16.41
N TYR A 481 10.95 2.91 -16.63
CA TYR A 481 10.61 3.90 -15.60
C TYR A 481 11.82 4.56 -14.88
N GLY A 482 13.05 4.27 -15.32
CA GLY A 482 14.28 4.96 -14.92
C GLY A 482 14.94 4.52 -13.61
N GLY A 483 14.28 3.69 -12.80
CA GLY A 483 14.77 3.30 -11.47
C GLY A 483 14.50 4.35 -10.38
N PRO A 484 15.12 4.20 -9.19
CA PRO A 484 15.00 5.13 -8.07
C PRO A 484 15.41 6.57 -8.43
N LEU A 485 14.72 7.57 -7.87
CA LEU A 485 14.89 8.94 -8.34
C LEU A 485 16.24 9.59 -7.98
N PHE A 486 16.95 9.06 -6.98
CA PHE A 486 18.30 9.54 -6.63
C PHE A 486 19.32 9.42 -7.77
N PHE A 487 19.04 8.59 -8.79
CA PHE A 487 19.82 8.53 -10.03
C PHE A 487 19.86 9.87 -10.78
N ALA A 488 18.83 10.72 -10.60
CA ALA A 488 18.77 12.07 -11.15
C ALA A 488 19.41 13.12 -10.20
N HIS A 489 19.96 12.72 -9.06
CA HIS A 489 20.46 13.64 -8.01
C HIS A 489 21.96 13.53 -7.80
N TYR A 490 22.49 12.37 -7.36
CA TYR A 490 23.82 12.30 -6.72
C TYR A 490 24.97 12.72 -7.64
N SER A 491 24.93 12.28 -8.90
CA SER A 491 25.92 12.68 -9.90
C SER A 491 25.79 14.12 -10.35
N TYR A 492 24.71 14.82 -9.98
CA TYR A 492 24.35 16.17 -10.47
C TYR A 492 24.29 17.21 -9.36
N LEU A 493 24.91 16.94 -8.20
CA LEU A 493 24.97 17.91 -7.11
C LEU A 493 25.97 19.03 -7.44
N GLY A 494 27.09 18.67 -8.06
CA GLY A 494 28.09 19.58 -8.60
C GLY A 494 28.08 19.61 -10.14
N LEU A 495 27.98 18.45 -10.81
CA LEU A 495 27.91 18.41 -12.28
C LEU A 495 26.59 19.02 -12.78
N ASP A 496 26.67 20.10 -13.56
CA ASP A 496 25.50 20.86 -14.00
C ASP A 496 24.80 20.20 -15.19
N PRO A 497 23.57 19.66 -15.04
CA PRO A 497 22.90 18.95 -16.12
C PRO A 497 22.28 19.86 -17.18
N ARG A 498 22.15 21.19 -16.94
CA ARG A 498 21.32 22.09 -17.76
C ARG A 498 21.72 22.16 -19.24
N ASN A 499 23.03 22.14 -19.50
CA ASN A 499 23.59 22.15 -20.85
C ASN A 499 24.37 20.86 -21.16
N LEU A 500 24.39 19.90 -20.24
CA LEU A 500 25.18 18.69 -20.34
C LEU A 500 24.58 17.72 -21.37
N LYS A 501 25.35 17.41 -22.40
CA LYS A 501 24.98 16.48 -23.48
C LYS A 501 26.18 15.72 -24.00
N ASP A 502 26.00 14.45 -24.30
CA ASP A 502 26.98 13.64 -25.03
C ASP A 502 26.31 12.87 -26.19
N GLN A 503 27.01 11.89 -26.77
CA GLN A 503 26.48 11.05 -27.84
C GLN A 503 25.28 10.16 -27.45
N TYR A 504 24.98 10.03 -26.16
CA TYR A 504 23.92 9.17 -25.65
C TYR A 504 22.66 9.94 -25.24
N ALA A 505 22.78 11.09 -24.56
CA ALA A 505 21.61 11.83 -24.10
C ALA A 505 21.84 13.34 -23.86
N ASN A 506 20.72 14.03 -23.71
CA ASN A 506 20.63 15.30 -23.00
C ASN A 506 20.27 15.03 -21.54
N TYR A 507 21.17 15.36 -20.61
CA TYR A 507 21.02 14.97 -19.21
C TYR A 507 20.00 15.82 -18.45
N TRP A 508 19.76 17.08 -18.88
CA TRP A 508 18.62 17.85 -18.36
C TRP A 508 17.28 17.18 -18.69
N GLU A 509 17.13 16.72 -19.93
CA GLU A 509 15.92 16.05 -20.39
C GLU A 509 15.75 14.68 -19.69
N GLN A 510 16.83 13.92 -19.54
CA GLN A 510 16.84 12.68 -18.77
C GLN A 510 16.31 12.90 -17.35
N ASN A 511 16.92 13.82 -16.61
CA ASN A 511 16.61 14.01 -15.19
C ASN A 511 15.21 14.59 -14.99
N ARG A 512 14.81 15.55 -15.84
CA ARG A 512 13.46 16.12 -15.80
C ARG A 512 12.38 15.10 -16.12
N ASN A 513 12.56 14.29 -17.16
CA ASN A 513 11.55 13.31 -17.54
C ASN A 513 11.51 12.12 -16.57
N HIS A 514 12.66 11.69 -16.02
CA HIS A 514 12.70 10.70 -14.93
C HIS A 514 11.88 11.17 -13.72
N THR A 515 12.02 12.45 -13.34
CA THR A 515 11.23 13.07 -12.26
C THR A 515 9.73 13.09 -12.56
N LEU A 516 9.33 13.54 -13.76
CA LEU A 516 7.92 13.62 -14.15
C LEU A 516 7.26 12.23 -14.25
N ILE A 517 8.00 11.20 -14.65
CA ILE A 517 7.53 9.80 -14.64
C ILE A 517 7.16 9.37 -13.21
N HIS A 518 7.98 9.73 -12.22
CA HIS A 518 7.72 9.40 -10.81
C HIS A 518 6.48 10.13 -10.30
N GLN A 519 6.35 11.43 -10.56
CA GLN A 519 5.14 12.16 -10.17
C GLN A 519 3.89 11.59 -10.85
N ALA A 520 3.95 11.32 -12.16
CA ALA A 520 2.82 10.74 -12.90
C ALA A 520 2.44 9.35 -12.39
N HIS A 521 3.41 8.54 -11.95
CA HIS A 521 3.14 7.26 -11.32
C HIS A 521 2.34 7.42 -10.02
N ALA A 522 2.75 8.33 -9.12
CA ALA A 522 2.02 8.62 -7.89
C ALA A 522 0.60 9.14 -8.15
N ILE A 523 0.41 10.00 -9.16
CA ILE A 523 -0.92 10.49 -9.57
C ILE A 523 -1.79 9.33 -10.09
N SER A 524 -1.21 8.43 -10.90
CA SER A 524 -1.94 7.29 -11.45
C SER A 524 -2.28 6.22 -10.40
N ASN A 525 -1.43 6.07 -9.39
CA ASN A 525 -1.56 5.17 -8.24
C ASN A 525 -2.15 3.78 -8.59
N PRO A 526 -1.46 2.98 -9.44
CA PRO A 526 -2.02 1.72 -9.95
C PRO A 526 -2.28 0.69 -8.85
N SER A 527 -1.52 0.75 -7.75
CA SER A 527 -1.66 -0.12 -6.56
C SER A 527 -2.65 0.42 -5.52
N GLY A 528 -3.22 1.60 -5.76
CA GLY A 528 -4.21 2.24 -4.89
C GLY A 528 -3.71 2.54 -3.48
N TYR A 529 -2.42 2.83 -3.30
CA TYR A 529 -1.82 3.18 -2.00
C TYR A 529 -2.43 4.45 -1.40
N VAL A 530 -2.48 4.51 -0.08
CA VAL A 530 -3.07 5.63 0.66
C VAL A 530 -2.10 6.81 0.67
N GLY A 531 -2.61 8.00 0.33
CA GLY A 531 -1.85 9.24 0.42
C GLY A 531 -0.99 9.57 -0.81
N TYR A 532 -1.08 8.82 -1.90
CA TYR A 532 -0.42 9.18 -3.17
C TYR A 532 -1.26 10.22 -3.91
N SER A 533 -0.62 11.27 -4.41
CA SER A 533 -1.28 12.37 -5.13
C SER A 533 -0.28 13.22 -5.92
N GLU A 534 -0.75 14.28 -6.58
CA GLU A 534 0.13 15.29 -7.19
C GLU A 534 0.99 16.06 -6.16
N GLU A 535 0.58 16.04 -4.88
CA GLU A 535 1.24 16.71 -3.76
C GLU A 535 2.05 15.74 -2.88
N SER A 536 1.92 14.43 -3.09
CA SER A 536 2.55 13.40 -2.26
C SER A 536 3.09 12.30 -3.18
N TRP A 537 4.32 12.50 -3.62
CA TRP A 537 5.00 11.70 -4.62
C TRP A 537 6.51 11.65 -4.35
N GLY A 538 7.20 10.70 -4.99
CA GLY A 538 8.65 10.56 -4.93
C GLY A 538 9.07 9.19 -4.43
N PHE A 539 9.70 8.40 -5.32
CA PHE A 539 10.13 7.04 -5.06
C PHE A 539 11.65 6.95 -5.19
N THR A 540 12.32 6.57 -4.10
CA THR A 540 13.77 6.39 -4.13
C THR A 540 14.21 5.37 -3.10
N ALA A 541 15.48 4.99 -3.12
CA ALA A 541 16.04 4.11 -2.10
C ALA A 541 15.98 4.79 -0.73
N SER A 542 15.37 4.11 0.25
CA SER A 542 15.16 4.65 1.60
C SER A 542 14.75 3.56 2.59
N ASP A 543 14.64 3.93 3.86
CA ASP A 543 13.97 3.11 4.87
C ASP A 543 12.49 2.88 4.49
N ASN A 544 11.93 1.77 4.97
CA ASN A 544 10.51 1.47 4.94
C ASN A 544 10.08 0.66 6.17
N HIS A 545 8.80 0.30 6.23
CA HIS A 545 8.22 -0.49 7.32
C HIS A 545 8.82 -1.90 7.50
N GLU A 546 9.57 -2.42 6.52
CA GLU A 546 10.23 -3.73 6.55
C GLU A 546 11.76 -3.65 6.69
N GLY A 547 12.35 -2.44 6.67
CA GLY A 547 13.80 -2.25 6.62
C GLY A 547 14.18 -1.17 5.62
N TYR A 548 14.81 -1.55 4.51
CA TYR A 548 15.30 -0.65 3.45
C TYR A 548 15.02 -1.24 2.08
N ALA A 549 14.64 -0.43 1.09
CA ALA A 549 14.49 -0.87 -0.30
C ALA A 549 14.73 0.25 -1.30
N ALA A 550 15.12 -0.12 -2.52
CA ALA A 550 15.31 0.78 -3.65
C ALA A 550 13.98 1.09 -4.37
N HIS A 551 13.10 1.89 -3.73
CA HIS A 551 11.77 2.17 -4.27
C HIS A 551 11.84 2.91 -5.62
N ALA A 552 10.98 2.50 -6.55
CA ALA A 552 10.86 3.08 -7.88
C ALA A 552 9.45 2.79 -8.45
N PRO A 553 8.99 3.45 -9.52
CA PRO A 553 7.67 3.19 -10.11
C PRO A 553 7.40 1.72 -10.51
N ASN A 554 8.45 0.97 -10.86
CA ASN A 554 8.38 -0.46 -11.18
C ASN A 554 8.64 -1.38 -9.96
N TYR A 555 9.00 -0.81 -8.81
CA TYR A 555 9.21 -1.50 -7.54
C TYR A 555 8.64 -0.66 -6.39
N ASP A 556 7.34 -0.39 -6.50
CA ASP A 556 6.57 0.44 -5.58
C ASP A 556 6.05 -0.42 -4.41
N LYS A 557 6.42 -0.03 -3.18
CA LYS A 557 5.96 -0.65 -1.93
C LYS A 557 5.01 0.24 -1.12
N GLY A 558 4.48 1.31 -1.70
CA GLY A 558 3.60 2.27 -1.03
C GLY A 558 4.36 3.31 -0.19
N VAL A 559 5.66 3.44 -0.39
CA VAL A 559 6.56 4.30 0.40
C VAL A 559 6.86 5.57 -0.38
N ILE A 560 6.62 6.72 0.22
CA ILE A 560 7.07 8.03 -0.29
C ILE A 560 8.27 8.48 0.52
N THR A 561 9.28 9.00 -0.18
CA THR A 561 10.54 9.44 0.40
C THR A 561 10.74 10.92 0.05
N PRO A 562 10.68 11.86 1.01
CA PRO A 562 10.73 13.30 0.73
C PRO A 562 11.92 13.73 -0.13
N THR A 563 13.11 13.15 0.04
CA THR A 563 14.28 13.51 -0.78
C THR A 563 14.05 13.33 -2.28
N ALA A 564 13.22 12.39 -2.70
CA ALA A 564 12.96 12.15 -4.12
C ALA A 564 12.33 13.39 -4.78
N ALA A 565 11.23 13.89 -4.23
CA ALA A 565 10.57 15.08 -4.76
C ALA A 565 11.35 16.36 -4.47
N LEU A 566 11.89 16.51 -3.26
CA LEU A 566 12.56 17.74 -2.84
C LEU A 566 13.91 17.93 -3.53
N SER A 567 14.70 16.88 -3.71
CA SER A 567 15.97 16.97 -4.43
C SER A 567 15.79 17.14 -5.95
N SER A 568 14.55 17.08 -6.43
CA SER A 568 14.19 17.34 -7.83
C SER A 568 13.74 18.79 -8.10
N PHE A 569 13.85 19.69 -7.13
CA PHE A 569 13.48 21.11 -7.28
C PHE A 569 14.02 21.77 -8.56
N PRO A 570 15.29 21.56 -8.98
CA PRO A 570 15.76 22.18 -10.21
C PRO A 570 15.02 21.72 -11.47
N TYR A 571 14.50 20.49 -11.48
CA TYR A 571 13.89 19.88 -12.67
C TYR A 571 12.39 20.15 -12.78
N THR A 572 11.69 20.10 -11.64
CA THR A 572 10.22 20.21 -11.53
C THR A 572 9.84 21.11 -10.35
N PRO A 573 10.17 22.41 -10.39
CA PRO A 573 10.07 23.28 -9.23
C PRO A 573 8.64 23.46 -8.73
N GLU A 574 7.65 23.50 -9.63
CA GLU A 574 6.24 23.66 -9.25
C GLU A 574 5.73 22.41 -8.52
N GLU A 575 6.05 21.24 -9.05
CA GLU A 575 5.70 19.92 -8.51
C GLU A 575 6.38 19.64 -7.17
N SER A 576 7.69 19.95 -7.08
CA SER A 576 8.47 19.82 -5.84
C SER A 576 8.00 20.81 -4.78
N MET A 577 7.57 22.02 -5.16
CA MET A 577 7.00 22.99 -4.23
C MET A 577 5.65 22.52 -3.67
N LYS A 578 4.78 21.91 -4.50
CA LYS A 578 3.54 21.27 -4.03
C LYS A 578 3.85 20.19 -2.99
N ALA A 579 4.81 19.31 -3.30
CA ALA A 579 5.25 18.27 -2.37
C ALA A 579 5.80 18.85 -1.06
N LEU A 580 6.65 19.86 -1.14
CA LEU A 580 7.21 20.52 0.04
C LEU A 580 6.13 21.10 0.95
N LYS A 581 5.17 21.84 0.38
CA LYS A 581 4.06 22.42 1.15
C LYS A 581 3.21 21.35 1.79
N PHE A 582 2.97 20.24 1.10
CA PHE A 582 2.22 19.11 1.63
C PHE A 582 2.96 18.45 2.80
N PHE A 583 4.22 18.05 2.60
CA PHE A 583 5.02 17.42 3.66
C PHE A 583 5.16 18.32 4.88
N TYR A 584 5.36 19.63 4.70
CA TYR A 584 5.54 20.56 5.81
C TYR A 584 4.22 20.97 6.47
N PHE A 585 3.26 21.49 5.70
CA PHE A 585 2.03 22.05 6.27
C PHE A 585 0.97 21.02 6.53
N LYS A 586 0.91 19.88 5.84
CA LYS A 586 -0.16 18.88 6.01
C LYS A 586 0.27 17.70 6.86
N LEU A 587 1.52 17.27 6.70
CA LEU A 587 2.10 16.12 7.41
C LEU A 587 3.21 16.49 8.39
N GLY A 588 3.43 17.77 8.67
CA GLY A 588 4.55 18.23 9.49
C GLY A 588 4.56 17.68 10.92
N ASP A 589 3.40 17.35 11.47
CA ASP A 589 3.26 16.68 12.78
C ASP A 589 3.71 15.21 12.77
N ARG A 590 3.96 14.61 11.60
CA ARG A 590 4.45 13.24 11.42
C ARG A 590 5.81 13.15 10.72
N LEU A 591 6.12 14.08 9.82
CA LEU A 591 7.28 14.00 8.94
C LEU A 591 8.41 14.98 9.29
N TRP A 592 8.18 15.97 10.15
CA TRP A 592 9.16 17.00 10.44
C TRP A 592 9.76 16.84 11.83
N GLY A 593 11.10 16.76 11.92
CA GLY A 593 11.80 16.64 13.19
C GLY A 593 13.06 17.48 13.29
N GLU A 594 13.99 17.05 14.16
CA GLU A 594 15.18 17.82 14.51
C GLU A 594 16.09 18.15 13.33
N TYR A 595 16.17 17.28 12.33
CA TYR A 595 17.07 17.44 11.18
C TYR A 595 16.33 17.61 9.86
N GLY A 596 15.11 18.15 9.89
CA GLY A 596 14.27 18.37 8.72
C GLY A 596 13.24 17.27 8.54
N PHE A 597 12.96 16.90 7.29
CA PHE A 597 12.08 15.76 7.02
C PHE A 597 12.73 14.44 7.43
N TYR A 598 11.96 13.55 8.05
CA TYR A 598 12.32 12.16 8.24
C TYR A 598 12.38 11.43 6.89
N ASP A 599 13.05 10.29 6.90
CA ASP A 599 13.48 9.58 5.69
C ASP A 599 12.34 9.19 4.74
N ALA A 600 11.29 8.56 5.25
CA ALA A 600 10.18 8.07 4.42
C ALA A 600 8.88 7.84 5.21
N PHE A 601 7.79 7.58 4.51
CA PHE A 601 6.51 7.20 5.12
C PHE A 601 5.63 6.35 4.21
N ASN A 602 4.73 5.58 4.81
CA ASN A 602 3.72 4.76 4.13
C ASN A 602 2.42 4.78 4.95
N PRO A 603 1.43 5.61 4.58
CA PRO A 603 0.15 5.68 5.27
C PRO A 603 -0.68 4.39 5.18
N THR A 604 -0.47 3.57 4.14
CA THR A 604 -1.18 2.28 3.97
C THR A 604 -0.80 1.29 5.07
N GLU A 605 0.47 1.31 5.47
CA GLU A 605 1.04 0.49 6.54
C GLU A 605 1.12 1.23 7.89
N GLU A 606 0.49 2.41 7.97
CA GLU A 606 0.48 3.30 9.15
C GLU A 606 1.88 3.66 9.68
N TRP A 607 2.89 3.60 8.81
CA TRP A 607 4.29 3.76 9.15
C TRP A 607 4.84 5.12 8.73
N TYR A 608 5.63 5.72 9.62
CA TYR A 608 6.33 6.98 9.41
C TYR A 608 7.73 6.82 10.00
N ALA A 609 8.77 7.15 9.23
CA ALA A 609 10.14 7.05 9.71
C ALA A 609 10.38 7.99 10.89
N SER A 610 11.28 7.58 11.78
CA SER A 610 11.94 8.45 12.76
C SER A 610 13.44 8.57 12.48
N SER A 611 13.88 8.03 11.34
CA SER A 611 15.26 8.00 10.86
C SER A 611 15.57 9.16 9.92
N TYR A 612 16.85 9.42 9.79
CA TYR A 612 17.45 10.35 8.81
C TYR A 612 18.70 9.68 8.26
N LEU A 613 18.91 9.73 6.95
CA LEU A 613 20.09 9.21 6.29
C LEU A 613 20.88 10.36 5.63
N ALA A 614 22.21 10.33 5.71
CA ALA A 614 23.04 11.39 5.11
C ALA A 614 22.77 11.54 3.61
N ILE A 615 22.65 10.40 2.93
CA ILE A 615 22.49 10.33 1.48
C ILE A 615 21.14 10.89 1.02
N ASP A 616 20.12 10.88 1.89
CA ASP A 616 18.81 11.44 1.60
C ASP A 616 18.70 12.91 2.05
N GLN A 617 19.29 13.28 3.19
CA GLN A 617 19.26 14.66 3.69
C GLN A 617 20.13 15.62 2.86
N GLY A 618 21.27 15.15 2.37
CA GLY A 618 22.24 15.98 1.66
C GLY A 618 21.65 16.62 0.40
N PRO A 619 21.17 15.81 -0.56
CA PRO A 619 20.60 16.29 -1.81
C PRO A 619 19.46 17.29 -1.64
N ILE A 620 18.65 17.20 -0.57
CA ILE A 620 17.59 18.18 -0.29
C ILE A 620 18.18 19.58 -0.18
N ILE A 621 19.23 19.75 0.63
CA ILE A 621 19.88 21.06 0.83
C ILE A 621 20.47 21.56 -0.48
N LEU A 622 21.22 20.70 -1.15
CA LEU A 622 22.08 21.04 -2.27
C LEU A 622 21.27 21.36 -3.53
N MET A 623 20.23 20.57 -3.81
CA MET A 623 19.39 20.76 -4.99
C MET A 623 18.40 21.91 -4.80
N ILE A 624 17.94 22.19 -3.57
CA ILE A 624 17.26 23.47 -3.29
C ILE A 624 18.22 24.64 -3.59
N GLU A 625 19.48 24.57 -3.15
CA GLU A 625 20.42 25.67 -3.41
C GLU A 625 20.73 25.82 -4.90
N ASN A 626 20.92 24.71 -5.63
CA ASN A 626 21.13 24.75 -7.07
C ASN A 626 19.90 25.30 -7.82
N HIS A 627 18.69 24.99 -7.36
CA HIS A 627 17.47 25.60 -7.89
C HIS A 627 17.44 27.12 -7.65
N ARG A 628 17.77 27.57 -6.43
CA ARG A 628 17.69 28.99 -6.05
C ARG A 628 18.77 29.85 -6.71
N THR A 629 20.00 29.36 -6.80
CA THR A 629 21.17 30.19 -7.17
C THR A 629 22.18 29.50 -8.10
N ALA A 630 21.99 28.21 -8.41
CA ALA A 630 22.96 27.38 -9.13
C ALA A 630 24.38 27.39 -8.51
N LEU A 631 24.48 27.63 -7.19
CA LEU A 631 25.74 27.85 -6.49
C LEU A 631 26.73 26.69 -6.67
N LEU A 632 26.30 25.47 -6.37
CA LEU A 632 27.19 24.31 -6.34
C LEU A 632 27.58 23.88 -7.75
N TRP A 633 26.63 23.94 -8.68
CA TRP A 633 26.89 23.78 -10.11
C TRP A 633 27.94 24.74 -10.62
N ARG A 634 27.81 26.04 -10.33
CA ARG A 634 28.78 27.05 -10.75
C ARG A 634 30.16 26.80 -10.17
N LEU A 635 30.24 26.36 -8.92
CA LEU A 635 31.52 26.10 -8.25
C LEU A 635 32.22 24.86 -8.81
N PHE A 636 31.53 23.72 -8.87
CA PHE A 636 32.12 22.48 -9.38
C PHE A 636 32.55 22.61 -10.85
N MET A 637 31.70 23.22 -11.69
CA MET A 637 32.00 23.43 -13.11
C MET A 637 33.03 24.54 -13.38
N GLN A 638 33.65 25.14 -12.37
CA GLN A 638 34.82 26.01 -12.54
C GLN A 638 36.14 25.24 -12.60
N ASP A 639 36.17 24.01 -12.06
CA ASP A 639 37.37 23.21 -12.00
C ASP A 639 37.87 22.84 -13.41
N ILE A 640 39.16 23.08 -13.66
CA ILE A 640 39.76 22.88 -14.99
C ILE A 640 39.94 21.40 -15.32
N GLU A 641 40.27 20.57 -14.32
CA GLU A 641 40.50 19.13 -14.50
C GLU A 641 39.16 18.45 -14.83
N VAL A 642 38.06 18.88 -14.19
CA VAL A 642 36.69 18.44 -14.54
C VAL A 642 36.33 18.75 -15.98
N LYS A 643 36.64 19.97 -16.45
CA LYS A 643 36.38 20.38 -17.85
C LYS A 643 37.17 19.54 -18.84
N GLU A 644 38.44 19.31 -18.56
CA GLU A 644 39.31 18.46 -19.38
C GLU A 644 38.78 17.03 -19.45
N GLY A 645 38.27 16.48 -18.34
CA GLY A 645 37.62 15.16 -18.31
C GLY A 645 36.34 15.12 -19.14
N LEU A 646 35.48 16.12 -19.03
CA LEU A 646 34.26 16.24 -19.86
C LEU A 646 34.59 16.34 -21.35
N GLU A 647 35.60 17.13 -21.72
CA GLU A 647 36.10 17.25 -23.09
C GLU A 647 36.68 15.91 -23.59
N LYS A 648 37.46 15.21 -22.77
CA LYS A 648 38.00 13.87 -23.07
C LYS A 648 36.89 12.87 -23.36
N LEU A 649 35.78 12.94 -22.62
CA LEU A 649 34.61 12.11 -22.81
C LEU A 649 33.64 12.62 -23.90
N GLN A 650 33.93 13.79 -24.50
CA GLN A 650 33.14 14.45 -25.55
C GLN A 650 31.75 14.92 -25.12
N PHE A 651 31.64 15.38 -23.87
CA PHE A 651 30.48 16.13 -23.42
C PHE A 651 30.50 17.57 -23.96
N ASN A 652 29.32 18.10 -24.24
CA ASN A 652 29.03 19.53 -24.34
C ASN A 652 28.41 19.95 -23.01
N TYR A 653 28.81 21.10 -22.45
CA TYR A 653 28.40 21.53 -21.11
C TYR A 653 28.40 23.06 -20.96
#